data_AF-A0A3N8GUS1-F1
#
_entry.id   AF-A0A3N8GUS1-F1
#
_cell.length_a   1.000
_cell.length_b   1.000
_cell.length_c   1.000
_cell.angle_alpha   90.00
_cell.angle_beta   90.00
_cell.angle_gamma   90.00
#
_symmetry.space_group_name_H-M   'P 1'
#
loop_
_entity.id
_entity.type
_entity.pdbx_description
1 polymer ?
#
loop_
_entity_poly.entity_id
_entity_poly.type
_entity_poly.pdbx_seq_one_letter_code
_entity_poly.pdbx_strand_id
1 'polypeptide(L)'
;MRNIEAALIAVILCVLSTIAPAADLSYIPFTKTAITNPINATSAVIAFKNAAKNDAALATELDSVASSLAVVFVPGILGSALEDTANQKMIWGNMSLPYLATHYDDFIKQLALPPALIDENASSAIRSTVLEGMAGMDFYGKALRQMKQATSDLHVQFLACGYDWRRDIRAGAQELDRCINSLPRTSRIIIVAHSMGGLVSWQWAMQHAHDAAPKHQLMQLVTLGSPLVGSCEIVRMIEQGYVQPTVGDKVAADDQPRPMLSEGFATLLKTIKSNVTNNVTSELTQSVRPLILTWPGAIELTPRPSDRAADFICLHVPRPGRDMADTKNVSYYDPAFWALPVGHSLLGDYPLPPQYKDVLAKARDFRSRFDADRLNVPVWLYYSIFYEVPNQRETLVDEHQTTILGQSSRSKDGWETVQGDGRVPITSANLASAPQDMFSYTHGLLSPHGDLPADSFFQSDFFDTHLPNILDTLIATTMANESAGHPQWISAYVAAGGSRIDASAVQTALSPASTGSNSSIQPDASTQFAVDTANRFNALVCAARPCANTLDAALANIRAKPPQLKTLAAVINFDGAARTLDKTNPDFVFAQGQKGIALAEQKDWLSAANSLELAIDASHSIQAKSPVERPKLAALTDQLTATKARALYEAGYCQSASPLLKTAAAYDTFASNALKQPCNDRAGVLFCFDSDDYCRRK
;
A
#
# COMPACT_ATOMS: atom_id res chain seq x y z
N MET A 1 -2.93 0.00 -58.53
CA MET A 1 -3.11 -0.80 -57.29
C MET A 1 -2.61 -0.02 -56.06
N ARG A 2 -3.20 1.15 -55.77
CA ARG A 2 -2.95 1.93 -54.53
C ARG A 2 -4.19 2.69 -54.04
N ASN A 3 -5.39 2.35 -54.55
CA ASN A 3 -6.65 3.03 -54.20
C ASN A 3 -7.79 2.05 -53.80
N ILE A 4 -7.44 0.82 -53.38
CA ILE A 4 -8.43 -0.18 -52.93
C ILE A 4 -8.36 -0.42 -51.41
N GLU A 5 -7.24 -0.10 -50.75
CA GLU A 5 -7.09 -0.33 -49.30
C GLU A 5 -7.76 0.75 -48.42
N ALA A 6 -7.88 2.00 -48.89
CA ALA A 6 -8.55 3.07 -48.13
C ALA A 6 -10.09 2.92 -48.08
N ALA A 7 -10.69 2.33 -49.13
CA ALA A 7 -12.13 2.12 -49.18
C ALA A 7 -12.58 0.91 -48.33
N LEU A 8 -11.72 -0.11 -48.17
CA LEU A 8 -12.04 -1.29 -47.38
C LEU A 8 -11.98 -1.03 -45.87
N ILE A 9 -11.08 -0.15 -45.42
CA ILE A 9 -10.95 0.25 -44.00
C ILE A 9 -12.14 1.12 -43.56
N ALA A 10 -12.65 2.00 -44.45
CA ALA A 10 -13.84 2.81 -44.15
C ALA A 10 -15.13 1.97 -44.05
N VAL A 11 -15.26 0.90 -44.84
CA VAL A 11 -16.42 -0.01 -44.78
C VAL A 11 -16.37 -0.89 -43.52
N ILE A 12 -15.19 -1.32 -43.09
CA ILE A 12 -15.02 -2.13 -41.85
C ILE A 12 -15.29 -1.28 -40.59
N LEU A 13 -14.89 -0.01 -40.58
CA LEU A 13 -15.22 0.92 -39.48
C LEU A 13 -16.71 1.30 -39.43
N CYS A 14 -17.40 1.35 -40.57
CA CYS A 14 -18.84 1.61 -40.62
C CYS A 14 -19.71 0.40 -40.19
N VAL A 15 -19.20 -0.83 -40.38
CA VAL A 15 -19.90 -2.06 -39.96
C VAL A 15 -19.65 -2.39 -38.48
N LEU A 16 -18.56 -1.92 -37.87
CA LEU A 16 -18.30 -2.05 -36.43
C LEU A 16 -19.04 -1.01 -35.57
N SER A 17 -19.57 0.07 -36.17
CA SER A 17 -20.36 1.09 -35.46
C SER A 17 -21.88 0.79 -35.36
N THR A 18 -22.37 -0.35 -35.86
CA THR A 18 -23.82 -0.66 -35.91
C THR A 18 -24.25 -1.90 -35.13
N ILE A 19 -23.40 -2.47 -34.26
CA ILE A 19 -23.81 -3.55 -33.35
C ILE A 19 -23.33 -3.26 -31.92
N ALA A 20 -23.87 -2.19 -31.34
CA ALA A 20 -24.24 -2.20 -29.94
C ALA A 20 -25.69 -1.72 -29.91
N PRO A 21 -26.67 -2.50 -29.41
CA PRO A 21 -27.94 -1.88 -29.07
C PRO A 21 -27.61 -0.83 -28.02
N ALA A 22 -27.87 0.43 -28.35
CA ALA A 22 -28.16 1.44 -27.35
C ALA A 22 -29.13 0.77 -26.38
N ALA A 23 -28.69 0.52 -25.15
CA ALA A 23 -29.60 0.23 -24.08
C ALA A 23 -30.44 1.51 -23.93
N ASP A 24 -31.58 1.48 -24.59
CA ASP A 24 -32.65 2.44 -24.49
C ASP A 24 -32.92 2.61 -22.99
N LEU A 25 -32.41 3.71 -22.42
CA LEU A 25 -32.74 4.21 -21.09
C LEU A 25 -34.14 4.81 -21.14
N SER A 26 -35.09 4.05 -21.69
CA SER A 26 -36.52 4.35 -21.67
C SER A 26 -36.98 4.23 -20.22
N TYR A 27 -36.85 5.34 -19.52
CA TYR A 27 -37.75 5.87 -18.49
C TYR A 27 -38.78 4.87 -17.95
N ILE A 28 -38.39 4.12 -16.92
CA ILE A 28 -39.37 3.46 -16.05
C ILE A 28 -39.87 4.54 -15.08
N PRO A 29 -41.18 4.84 -15.02
CA PRO A 29 -41.69 5.81 -14.06
C PRO A 29 -41.44 5.26 -12.66
N PHE A 30 -40.60 5.96 -11.88
CA PHE A 30 -40.42 5.72 -10.46
C PHE A 30 -41.76 5.96 -9.75
N THR A 31 -42.57 4.92 -9.60
CA THR A 31 -43.62 4.92 -8.60
C THR A 31 -42.95 4.93 -7.23
N LYS A 32 -43.41 5.87 -6.38
CA LYS A 32 -42.99 6.11 -4.99
C LYS A 32 -42.64 4.81 -4.24
N THR A 33 -41.38 4.40 -4.29
CA THR A 33 -40.87 3.19 -3.63
C THR A 33 -39.99 3.61 -2.46
N ALA A 34 -40.39 3.20 -1.25
CA ALA A 34 -39.66 3.44 -0.01
C ALA A 34 -38.22 2.92 -0.11
N ILE A 35 -37.25 3.72 0.34
CA ILE A 35 -35.83 3.34 0.39
C ILE A 35 -35.57 2.73 1.76
N THR A 36 -35.11 1.48 1.80
CA THR A 36 -35.09 0.69 3.04
C THR A 36 -33.73 0.60 3.73
N ASN A 37 -32.58 0.96 3.10
CA ASN A 37 -31.26 0.71 3.70
C ASN A 37 -30.21 1.83 3.52
N PRO A 38 -29.23 1.98 4.44
CA PRO A 38 -28.03 2.78 4.19
C PRO A 38 -27.29 2.28 2.96
N ILE A 39 -26.78 3.21 2.15
CA ILE A 39 -26.01 2.94 0.95
C ILE A 39 -24.51 3.21 1.23
N ASN A 40 -23.64 2.52 0.51
CA ASN A 40 -22.21 2.80 0.56
C ASN A 40 -21.90 4.21 0.01
N ALA A 41 -20.70 4.72 0.31
CA ALA A 41 -20.28 6.05 -0.10
C ALA A 41 -20.44 6.28 -1.61
N THR A 42 -20.06 5.29 -2.44
CA THR A 42 -20.21 5.34 -3.91
C THR A 42 -21.64 5.63 -4.36
N SER A 43 -22.62 4.93 -3.78
CA SER A 43 -24.02 5.14 -4.12
C SER A 43 -24.52 6.51 -3.68
N ALA A 44 -24.02 7.03 -2.55
CA ALA A 44 -24.33 8.38 -2.12
C ALA A 44 -23.74 9.43 -3.08
N VAL A 45 -22.51 9.23 -3.55
CA VAL A 45 -21.90 10.09 -4.58
C VAL A 45 -22.72 10.06 -5.87
N ILE A 46 -23.19 8.90 -6.32
CA ILE A 46 -24.07 8.79 -7.50
C ILE A 46 -25.35 9.60 -7.32
N ALA A 47 -25.98 9.53 -6.13
CA ALA A 47 -27.18 10.32 -5.84
C ALA A 47 -26.89 11.83 -5.81
N PHE A 48 -25.77 12.28 -5.24
CA PHE A 48 -25.33 13.68 -5.32
C PHE A 48 -25.07 14.13 -6.76
N LYS A 49 -24.36 13.32 -7.57
CA LYS A 49 -24.14 13.59 -9.00
C LYS A 49 -25.45 13.71 -9.77
N ASN A 50 -26.44 12.87 -9.47
CA ASN A 50 -27.75 12.95 -10.10
C ASN A 50 -28.55 14.18 -9.66
N ALA A 51 -28.48 14.55 -8.38
CA ALA A 51 -29.09 15.77 -7.87
C ALA A 51 -28.46 17.02 -8.51
N ALA A 52 -27.13 17.04 -8.65
CA ALA A 52 -26.36 18.13 -9.24
C ALA A 52 -26.71 18.43 -10.70
N LYS A 53 -27.25 17.47 -11.46
CA LYS A 53 -27.69 17.69 -12.86
C LYS A 53 -28.69 18.84 -13.01
N ASN A 54 -29.45 19.13 -11.96
CA ASN A 54 -30.47 20.18 -11.95
C ASN A 54 -30.17 21.31 -10.95
N ASP A 55 -29.00 21.31 -10.29
CA ASP A 55 -28.58 22.31 -9.32
C ASP A 55 -27.10 22.67 -9.54
N ALA A 56 -26.87 23.84 -10.16
CA ALA A 56 -25.53 24.29 -10.51
C ALA A 56 -24.64 24.59 -9.30
N ALA A 57 -25.22 25.01 -8.16
CA ALA A 57 -24.46 25.26 -6.95
C ALA A 57 -23.98 23.94 -6.34
N LEU A 58 -24.86 22.93 -6.32
CA LEU A 58 -24.49 21.58 -5.88
C LEU A 58 -23.43 20.95 -6.81
N ALA A 59 -23.54 21.14 -8.12
CA ALA A 59 -22.55 20.68 -9.08
C ALA A 59 -21.18 21.32 -8.85
N THR A 60 -21.15 22.65 -8.64
CA THR A 60 -19.90 23.39 -8.36
C THR A 60 -19.22 22.89 -7.09
N GLU A 61 -19.99 22.67 -6.03
CA GLU A 61 -19.45 22.15 -4.76
C GLU A 61 -18.93 20.72 -4.90
N LEU A 62 -19.67 19.86 -5.61
CA LEU A 62 -19.28 18.48 -5.84
C LEU A 62 -17.94 18.38 -6.61
N ASP A 63 -17.77 19.19 -7.65
CA ASP A 63 -16.52 19.27 -8.42
C ASP A 63 -15.37 19.84 -7.59
N SER A 64 -15.64 20.85 -6.75
CA SER A 64 -14.69 21.41 -5.79
C SER A 64 -14.18 20.36 -4.81
N VAL A 65 -15.08 19.57 -4.22
CA VAL A 65 -14.72 18.50 -3.28
C VAL A 65 -13.95 17.39 -3.98
N ALA A 66 -14.40 16.93 -5.15
CA ALA A 66 -13.72 15.88 -5.91
C ALA A 66 -12.28 16.28 -6.29
N SER A 67 -12.08 17.53 -6.70
CA SER A 67 -10.77 18.08 -7.07
C SER A 67 -9.88 18.49 -5.88
N SER A 68 -10.41 18.43 -4.65
CA SER A 68 -9.68 18.79 -3.43
C SER A 68 -8.67 17.73 -2.96
N LEU A 69 -8.80 16.48 -3.44
CA LEU A 69 -7.91 15.38 -3.07
C LEU A 69 -6.66 15.37 -3.96
N ALA A 70 -5.51 15.17 -3.34
CA ALA A 70 -4.24 14.95 -4.02
C ALA A 70 -3.53 13.71 -3.48
N VAL A 71 -2.90 12.95 -4.36
CA VAL A 71 -1.94 11.90 -4.03
C VAL A 71 -0.54 12.44 -4.23
N VAL A 72 0.27 12.38 -3.18
CA VAL A 72 1.66 12.86 -3.15
C VAL A 72 2.60 11.67 -3.07
N PHE A 73 3.39 11.45 -4.12
CA PHE A 73 4.40 10.41 -4.14
C PHE A 73 5.75 10.93 -3.64
N VAL A 74 6.39 10.19 -2.72
CA VAL A 74 7.71 10.54 -2.13
C VAL A 74 8.68 9.37 -2.32
N PRO A 75 9.80 9.55 -3.06
CA PRO A 75 10.70 8.47 -3.40
C PRO A 75 11.69 8.12 -2.27
N GLY A 76 12.38 6.99 -2.42
CA GLY A 76 13.49 6.57 -1.57
C GLY A 76 14.82 7.30 -1.85
N ILE A 77 15.87 6.86 -1.15
CA ILE A 77 17.25 7.30 -1.41
C ILE A 77 17.63 7.03 -2.86
N LEU A 78 18.39 7.93 -3.48
CA LEU A 78 18.72 7.94 -4.92
C LEU A 78 17.51 8.13 -5.86
N GLY A 79 16.30 8.26 -5.32
CA GLY A 79 15.06 8.26 -6.09
C GLY A 79 14.64 9.62 -6.64
N SER A 80 15.44 10.66 -6.41
CA SER A 80 15.25 11.99 -7.02
C SER A 80 16.46 12.35 -7.85
N ALA A 81 16.25 12.83 -9.08
CA ALA A 81 17.25 13.54 -9.85
C ALA A 81 17.60 14.86 -9.15
N LEU A 82 18.89 15.18 -9.10
CA LEU A 82 19.44 16.35 -8.41
C LEU A 82 20.16 17.23 -9.43
N GLU A 83 19.75 18.48 -9.50
CA GLU A 83 20.34 19.49 -10.38
C GLU A 83 20.71 20.72 -9.58
N ASP A 84 21.96 21.15 -9.67
CA ASP A 84 22.39 22.43 -9.14
C ASP A 84 21.94 23.55 -10.09
N THR A 85 20.96 24.33 -9.66
CA THR A 85 20.37 25.40 -10.47
C THR A 85 21.27 26.62 -10.58
N ALA A 86 22.25 26.80 -9.68
CA ALA A 86 23.15 27.95 -9.71
C ALA A 86 24.16 27.85 -10.86
N ASN A 87 24.58 26.63 -11.21
CA ASN A 87 25.54 26.35 -12.28
C ASN A 87 24.93 25.48 -13.41
N GLN A 88 23.64 25.18 -13.35
CA GLN A 88 22.88 24.36 -14.31
C GLN A 88 23.50 22.97 -14.53
N LYS A 89 23.96 22.34 -13.43
CA LYS A 89 24.71 21.09 -13.50
C LYS A 89 23.92 19.93 -12.89
N MET A 90 23.77 18.86 -13.65
CA MET A 90 23.20 17.61 -13.15
C MET A 90 24.20 16.93 -12.19
N ILE A 91 23.79 16.78 -10.93
CA ILE A 91 24.54 16.05 -9.91
C ILE A 91 24.21 14.57 -9.97
N TRP A 92 22.92 14.24 -10.15
CA TRP A 92 22.41 12.87 -10.17
C TRP A 92 21.14 12.78 -11.03
N GLY A 93 20.95 11.67 -11.76
CA GLY A 93 19.75 11.42 -12.55
C GLY A 93 19.76 12.02 -13.96
N ASN A 94 18.86 11.55 -14.83
CA ASN A 94 18.65 12.02 -16.22
C ASN A 94 19.91 12.06 -17.12
N MET A 95 20.95 11.28 -16.81
CA MET A 95 22.18 11.21 -17.60
C MET A 95 22.16 10.02 -18.57
N SER A 96 22.74 10.22 -19.75
CA SER A 96 22.95 9.14 -20.72
C SER A 96 24.22 8.35 -20.41
N LEU A 97 24.25 7.07 -20.83
CA LEU A 97 25.44 6.23 -20.68
C LEU A 97 26.71 6.86 -21.29
N PRO A 98 26.68 7.45 -22.51
CA PRO A 98 27.86 8.12 -23.07
C PRO A 98 28.36 9.31 -22.24
N TYR A 99 27.46 10.03 -21.57
CA TYR A 99 27.84 11.14 -20.70
C TYR A 99 28.57 10.64 -19.45
N LEU A 100 28.03 9.61 -18.80
CA LEU A 100 28.66 9.01 -17.61
C LEU A 100 30.04 8.44 -17.91
N ALA A 101 30.21 7.78 -19.07
CA ALA A 101 31.49 7.20 -19.46
C ALA A 101 32.59 8.25 -19.70
N THR A 102 32.23 9.50 -19.98
CA THR A 102 33.18 10.58 -20.32
C THR A 102 33.42 11.57 -19.19
N HIS A 103 32.48 11.69 -18.23
CA HIS A 103 32.53 12.69 -17.14
C HIS A 103 32.50 12.06 -15.75
N TYR A 104 32.89 10.78 -15.64
CA TYR A 104 32.78 9.99 -14.42
C TYR A 104 33.46 10.63 -13.19
N ASP A 105 34.71 11.06 -13.31
CA ASP A 105 35.46 11.63 -12.18
C ASP A 105 34.81 12.91 -11.65
N ASP A 106 34.33 13.75 -12.57
CA ASP A 106 33.63 14.98 -12.21
C ASP A 106 32.28 14.67 -11.58
N PHE A 107 31.57 13.67 -12.09
CA PHE A 107 30.30 13.20 -11.53
C PHE A 107 30.46 12.73 -10.07
N ILE A 108 31.43 11.85 -9.79
CA ILE A 108 31.72 11.38 -8.43
C ILE A 108 32.06 12.53 -7.49
N LYS A 109 32.87 13.50 -7.93
CA LYS A 109 33.21 14.69 -7.12
C LYS A 109 31.99 15.54 -6.77
N GLN A 110 31.02 15.67 -7.68
CA GLN A 110 29.80 16.46 -7.45
C GLN A 110 28.76 15.76 -6.58
N LEU A 111 28.79 14.43 -6.56
CA LEU A 111 27.83 13.65 -5.79
C LEU A 111 28.05 13.79 -4.28
N ALA A 112 29.28 14.11 -3.85
CA ALA A 112 29.57 14.48 -2.47
C ALA A 112 28.68 15.65 -2.01
N LEU A 113 28.12 15.56 -0.80
CA LEU A 113 27.38 16.69 -0.25
C LEU A 113 28.35 17.80 0.18
N PRO A 114 28.16 19.05 -0.27
CA PRO A 114 28.93 20.19 0.21
C PRO A 114 28.77 20.36 1.73
N PRO A 115 29.84 20.67 2.49
CA PRO A 115 29.77 20.77 3.96
C PRO A 115 28.70 21.76 4.47
N ALA A 116 28.47 22.86 3.74
CA ALA A 116 27.45 23.84 4.08
C ALA A 116 26.01 23.29 4.07
N LEU A 117 25.75 22.21 3.32
CA LEU A 117 24.42 21.59 3.20
C LEU A 117 24.18 20.45 4.20
N ILE A 118 25.14 20.16 5.09
CA ILE A 118 24.98 19.24 6.22
C ILE A 118 24.00 19.82 7.25
N ASP A 119 23.99 21.15 7.42
CA ASP A 119 22.95 21.82 8.19
C ASP A 119 21.61 21.69 7.45
N GLU A 120 20.61 21.13 8.13
CA GLU A 120 19.27 20.91 7.59
C GLU A 120 18.58 22.23 7.23
N ASN A 121 18.94 23.33 7.88
CA ASN A 121 18.34 24.65 7.65
C ASN A 121 19.05 25.46 6.56
N ALA A 122 20.16 24.96 6.03
CA ALA A 122 20.89 25.66 4.98
C ALA A 122 20.03 25.75 3.71
N SER A 123 20.03 26.93 3.09
CA SER A 123 19.41 27.14 1.78
C SER A 123 20.18 26.35 0.71
N SER A 124 19.45 25.65 -0.14
CA SER A 124 20.01 24.83 -1.21
C SER A 124 19.60 25.36 -2.58
N ALA A 125 20.56 25.47 -3.50
CA ALA A 125 20.28 25.73 -4.91
C ALA A 125 19.97 24.44 -5.70
N ILE A 126 19.90 23.29 -5.02
CA ILE A 126 19.61 22.00 -5.64
C ILE A 126 18.11 21.88 -5.88
N ARG A 127 17.74 21.67 -7.15
CA ARG A 127 16.41 21.25 -7.56
C ARG A 127 16.34 19.73 -7.55
N SER A 128 15.31 19.22 -6.90
CA SER A 128 15.07 17.79 -6.75
C SER A 128 13.77 17.42 -7.46
N THR A 129 13.81 16.44 -8.36
CA THR A 129 12.62 15.90 -9.05
C THR A 129 12.64 14.39 -8.98
N VAL A 130 11.48 13.74 -8.87
CA VAL A 130 11.44 12.27 -8.79
C VAL A 130 12.05 11.66 -10.06
N LEU A 131 12.95 10.70 -9.87
CA LEU A 131 13.69 10.06 -10.95
C LEU A 131 12.82 8.99 -11.63
N GLU A 132 12.27 9.27 -12.81
CA GLU A 132 11.52 8.26 -13.56
C GLU A 132 12.46 7.16 -14.09
N GLY A 133 13.62 7.54 -14.61
CA GLY A 133 14.61 6.61 -15.12
C GLY A 133 15.98 7.25 -15.35
N MET A 134 17.01 6.40 -15.51
CA MET A 134 18.39 6.82 -15.77
C MET A 134 19.07 5.78 -16.64
N ALA A 135 19.84 6.21 -17.64
CA ALA A 135 20.63 5.30 -18.49
C ALA A 135 19.84 4.12 -19.09
N GLY A 136 18.56 4.34 -19.44
CA GLY A 136 17.69 3.33 -20.03
C GLY A 136 16.97 2.42 -19.03
N MET A 137 17.12 2.64 -17.73
CA MET A 137 16.44 1.87 -16.69
C MET A 137 15.30 2.66 -16.07
N ASP A 138 14.24 1.95 -15.71
CA ASP A 138 13.10 2.47 -14.99
C ASP A 138 13.41 2.44 -13.48
N PHE A 139 13.32 3.59 -12.82
CA PHE A 139 13.44 3.73 -11.37
C PHE A 139 12.06 3.82 -10.75
N TYR A 140 11.30 4.83 -11.16
CA TYR A 140 9.90 5.01 -10.78
C TYR A 140 8.99 5.22 -11.99
N GLY A 141 9.50 5.23 -13.22
CA GLY A 141 8.71 5.59 -14.39
C GLY A 141 7.47 4.72 -14.57
N LYS A 142 7.57 3.39 -14.42
CA LYS A 142 6.43 2.47 -14.49
C LYS A 142 5.43 2.75 -13.38
N ALA A 143 5.91 2.80 -12.13
CA ALA A 143 5.08 3.10 -10.96
C ALA A 143 4.33 4.43 -11.14
N LEU A 144 5.05 5.51 -11.46
CA LEU A 144 4.48 6.84 -11.65
C LEU A 144 3.48 6.89 -12.80
N ARG A 145 3.71 6.18 -13.91
CA ARG A 145 2.72 6.10 -15.00
C ARG A 145 1.43 5.43 -14.53
N GLN A 146 1.51 4.34 -13.78
CA GLN A 146 0.34 3.65 -13.24
C GLN A 146 -0.42 4.54 -12.23
N MET A 147 0.30 5.16 -11.29
CA MET A 147 -0.28 6.06 -10.29
C MET A 147 -0.92 7.31 -10.93
N LYS A 148 -0.23 7.95 -11.89
CA LYS A 148 -0.74 9.10 -12.64
C LYS A 148 -2.00 8.73 -13.43
N GLN A 149 -2.03 7.54 -14.03
CA GLN A 149 -3.19 7.06 -14.77
C GLN A 149 -4.38 6.84 -13.83
N ALA A 150 -4.19 6.08 -12.74
CA ALA A 150 -5.26 5.78 -11.80
C ALA A 150 -5.83 7.04 -11.13
N THR A 151 -4.97 7.98 -10.75
CA THR A 151 -5.41 9.28 -10.19
C THR A 151 -6.12 10.14 -11.23
N SER A 152 -5.64 10.18 -12.48
CA SER A 152 -6.32 10.88 -13.58
C SER A 152 -7.70 10.33 -13.86
N ASP A 153 -7.88 9.01 -13.86
CA ASP A 153 -9.17 8.35 -14.08
C ASP A 153 -10.20 8.74 -12.99
N LEU A 154 -9.71 9.05 -11.79
CA LEU A 154 -10.49 9.51 -10.65
C LEU A 154 -10.59 11.03 -10.52
N HIS A 155 -9.96 11.80 -11.43
CA HIS A 155 -9.84 13.27 -11.34
C HIS A 155 -9.18 13.76 -10.03
N VAL A 156 -8.29 12.95 -9.47
CA VAL A 156 -7.48 13.24 -8.28
C VAL A 156 -6.17 13.87 -8.71
N GLN A 157 -5.71 14.91 -8.01
CA GLN A 157 -4.43 15.53 -8.33
C GLN A 157 -3.28 14.58 -7.98
N PHE A 158 -2.24 14.53 -8.82
CA PHE A 158 -1.05 13.72 -8.54
C PHE A 158 0.19 14.60 -8.52
N LEU A 159 0.96 14.51 -7.44
CA LEU A 159 2.19 15.25 -7.25
C LEU A 159 3.33 14.29 -6.91
N ALA A 160 4.47 14.43 -7.59
CA ALA A 160 5.66 13.65 -7.30
C ALA A 160 6.72 14.57 -6.69
N CYS A 161 6.98 14.39 -5.39
CA CYS A 161 7.85 15.26 -4.61
C CYS A 161 9.24 14.66 -4.45
N GLY A 162 10.18 15.13 -5.28
CA GLY A 162 11.59 14.81 -5.12
C GLY A 162 12.23 15.64 -4.01
N TYR A 163 13.31 15.11 -3.43
CA TYR A 163 14.13 15.81 -2.43
C TYR A 163 15.62 15.43 -2.56
N ASP A 164 16.51 16.26 -2.03
CA ASP A 164 17.96 15.96 -1.97
C ASP A 164 18.23 14.90 -0.91
N TRP A 165 18.15 13.66 -1.34
CA TRP A 165 18.32 12.45 -0.54
C TRP A 165 19.69 12.32 0.13
N ARG A 166 20.67 13.18 -0.19
CA ARG A 166 21.96 13.22 0.48
C ARG A 166 21.89 13.95 1.82
N ARG A 167 20.96 14.91 1.97
CA ARG A 167 20.82 15.76 3.15
C ARG A 167 20.09 15.03 4.27
N ASP A 168 20.07 15.63 5.46
CA ASP A 168 19.32 15.17 6.62
C ASP A 168 17.82 15.01 6.28
N ILE A 169 17.17 13.98 6.81
CA ILE A 169 15.75 13.66 6.58
C ILE A 169 14.82 14.84 6.93
N ARG A 170 15.18 15.67 7.92
CA ARG A 170 14.42 16.89 8.26
C ARG A 170 14.48 17.92 7.13
N ALA A 171 15.60 18.04 6.42
CA ALA A 171 15.69 18.87 5.22
C ALA A 171 14.81 18.29 4.09
N GLY A 172 14.79 16.96 3.95
CA GLY A 172 13.87 16.26 3.07
C GLY A 172 12.40 16.57 3.38
N ALA A 173 12.02 16.61 4.66
CA ALA A 173 10.66 16.96 5.10
C ALA A 173 10.30 18.43 4.76
N GLN A 174 11.26 19.36 4.86
CA GLN A 174 11.07 20.74 4.42
C GLN A 174 10.94 20.86 2.88
N GLU A 175 11.64 20.02 2.13
CA GLU A 175 11.49 19.91 0.66
C GLU A 175 10.12 19.35 0.27
N LEU A 176 9.67 18.32 0.98
CA LEU A 176 8.32 17.79 0.86
C LEU A 176 7.26 18.87 1.16
N ASP A 177 7.44 19.64 2.23
CA ASP A 177 6.54 20.74 2.56
C ASP A 177 6.45 21.77 1.43
N ARG A 178 7.60 22.21 0.90
CA ARG A 178 7.65 23.14 -0.25
C ARG A 178 6.96 22.58 -1.48
N CYS A 179 7.12 21.29 -1.74
CA CYS A 179 6.44 20.61 -2.83
C CYS A 179 4.92 20.59 -2.62
N ILE A 180 4.43 20.17 -1.45
CA ILE A 180 3.00 20.13 -1.11
C ILE A 180 2.36 21.52 -1.18
N ASN A 181 3.07 22.57 -0.78
CA ASN A 181 2.60 23.97 -0.86
C ASN A 181 2.33 24.45 -2.31
N SER A 182 2.67 23.69 -3.36
CA SER A 182 2.24 23.99 -4.73
C SER A 182 0.79 23.60 -5.00
N LEU A 183 0.18 22.78 -4.15
CA LEU A 183 -1.23 22.41 -4.24
C LEU A 183 -2.13 23.57 -3.78
N PRO A 184 -3.41 23.60 -4.21
CA PRO A 184 -4.38 24.54 -3.67
C PRO A 184 -4.40 24.55 -2.13
N ARG A 185 -4.59 25.73 -1.55
CA ARG A 185 -4.85 25.83 -0.10
C ARG A 185 -6.09 25.00 0.21
N THR A 186 -6.06 24.29 1.33
CA THR A 186 -7.07 23.33 1.79
C THR A 186 -7.15 22.01 1.03
N SER A 187 -6.19 21.68 0.16
CA SER A 187 -6.10 20.33 -0.39
C SER A 187 -6.00 19.27 0.71
N ARG A 188 -6.74 18.18 0.51
CA ARG A 188 -6.63 16.95 1.29
C ARG A 188 -5.60 16.09 0.60
N ILE A 189 -4.63 15.56 1.34
CA ILE A 189 -3.49 14.85 0.77
C ILE A 189 -3.39 13.42 1.29
N ILE A 190 -3.09 12.49 0.40
CA ILE A 190 -2.64 11.13 0.73
C ILE A 190 -1.20 11.02 0.30
N ILE A 191 -0.30 10.68 1.23
CA ILE A 191 1.12 10.54 0.92
C ILE A 191 1.42 9.06 0.66
N VAL A 192 2.02 8.76 -0.49
CA VAL A 192 2.53 7.43 -0.86
C VAL A 192 4.04 7.49 -0.88
N ALA A 193 4.67 6.85 0.09
CA ALA A 193 6.09 7.03 0.38
C ALA A 193 6.85 5.71 0.28
N HIS A 194 7.96 5.72 -0.45
CA HIS A 194 8.80 4.53 -0.64
C HIS A 194 10.12 4.67 0.11
N SER A 195 10.56 3.61 0.80
CA SER A 195 11.89 3.51 1.41
C SER A 195 12.18 4.70 2.34
N MET A 196 13.30 5.41 2.14
CA MET A 196 13.64 6.64 2.88
C MET A 196 12.55 7.72 2.81
N GLY A 197 11.77 7.76 1.72
CA GLY A 197 10.63 8.67 1.58
C GLY A 197 9.60 8.47 2.69
N GLY A 198 9.48 7.26 3.24
CA GLY A 198 8.63 6.98 4.39
C GLY A 198 9.07 7.73 5.64
N LEU A 199 10.38 7.78 5.93
CA LEU A 199 10.92 8.55 7.07
C LEU A 199 10.74 10.05 6.85
N VAL A 200 10.98 10.55 5.64
CA VAL A 200 10.73 11.94 5.25
C VAL A 200 9.27 12.33 5.47
N SER A 201 8.35 11.47 5.01
CA SER A 201 6.91 11.71 5.12
C SER A 201 6.42 11.61 6.57
N TRP A 202 6.97 10.68 7.35
CA TRP A 202 6.66 10.56 8.78
C TRP A 202 7.15 11.78 9.56
N GLN A 203 8.39 12.22 9.30
CA GLN A 203 8.97 13.42 9.89
C GLN A 203 8.13 14.66 9.55
N TRP A 204 7.69 14.80 8.29
CA TRP A 204 6.78 15.87 7.87
C TRP A 204 5.44 15.78 8.61
N ALA A 205 4.82 14.60 8.70
CA ALA A 205 3.54 14.40 9.37
C ALA A 205 3.61 14.76 10.86
N MET A 206 4.68 14.38 11.55
CA MET A 206 4.90 14.71 12.96
C MET A 206 5.06 16.23 13.18
N GLN A 207 5.73 16.94 12.26
CA GLN A 207 5.89 18.40 12.35
C GLN A 207 4.55 19.14 12.21
N HIS A 208 3.60 18.58 11.45
CA HIS A 208 2.30 19.21 11.16
C HIS A 208 1.15 18.64 12.00
N ALA A 209 1.39 17.62 12.84
CA ALA A 209 0.35 16.93 13.62
C ALA A 209 -0.38 17.85 14.62
N HIS A 210 0.24 18.96 15.02
CA HIS A 210 -0.29 19.91 16.00
C HIS A 210 -0.68 21.26 15.41
N ASP A 211 -0.69 21.38 14.09
CA ASP A 211 -1.13 22.61 13.44
C ASP A 211 -2.63 22.83 13.70
N ALA A 212 -2.96 23.93 14.37
CA ALA A 212 -4.36 24.26 14.68
C ALA A 212 -5.18 24.57 13.42
N ALA A 213 -4.51 25.00 12.34
CA ALA A 213 -5.11 25.33 11.06
C ALA A 213 -4.16 24.91 9.93
N PRO A 214 -4.05 23.59 9.65
CA PRO A 214 -3.12 23.10 8.66
C PRO A 214 -3.50 23.61 7.27
N LYS A 215 -2.52 24.05 6.48
CA LYS A 215 -2.76 24.51 5.10
C LYS A 215 -3.29 23.38 4.20
N HIS A 216 -2.86 22.16 4.48
CA HIS A 216 -3.22 20.93 3.79
C HIS A 216 -3.55 19.87 4.82
N GLN A 217 -4.63 19.13 4.62
CA GLN A 217 -5.05 18.10 5.55
C GLN A 217 -4.46 16.75 5.12
N LEU A 218 -3.57 16.17 5.93
CA LEU A 218 -3.14 14.80 5.73
C LEU A 218 -4.33 13.86 6.02
N MET A 219 -4.70 13.06 5.03
CA MET A 219 -5.78 12.07 5.14
C MET A 219 -5.24 10.67 5.47
N GLN A 220 -4.06 10.34 4.95
CA GLN A 220 -3.48 9.01 5.08
C GLN A 220 -1.99 9.05 4.72
N LEU A 221 -1.20 8.21 5.39
CA LEU A 221 0.18 7.90 5.01
C LEU A 221 0.27 6.44 4.55
N VAL A 222 0.82 6.22 3.37
CA VAL A 222 1.11 4.89 2.81
C VAL A 222 2.62 4.73 2.75
N THR A 223 3.15 3.68 3.34
CA THR A 223 4.59 3.38 3.37
C THR A 223 4.89 2.09 2.66
N LEU A 224 5.91 2.10 1.80
CA LEU A 224 6.40 0.93 1.07
C LEU A 224 7.84 0.66 1.49
N GLY A 225 8.09 -0.47 2.16
CA GLY A 225 9.45 -0.92 2.52
C GLY A 225 10.28 0.13 3.27
N SER A 226 9.65 0.96 4.10
CA SER A 226 10.33 2.08 4.75
C SER A 226 11.14 1.60 5.96
N PRO A 227 12.45 1.91 6.08
CA PRO A 227 13.27 1.43 7.19
C PRO A 227 13.06 2.26 8.46
N LEU A 228 11.88 2.17 9.08
CA LEU A 228 11.50 2.98 10.24
C LEU A 228 12.46 2.78 11.43
N VAL A 229 12.99 1.57 11.63
CA VAL A 229 14.04 1.25 12.62
C VAL A 229 15.46 1.30 12.03
N GLY A 230 15.59 1.54 10.74
CA GLY A 230 16.86 1.52 10.01
C GLY A 230 17.23 0.14 9.47
N SER A 231 18.30 0.07 8.69
CA SER A 231 18.82 -1.13 8.04
C SER A 231 20.35 -1.09 7.99
N CYS A 232 20.96 -2.27 8.06
CA CYS A 232 22.41 -2.38 7.92
C CYS A 232 22.91 -2.31 6.49
N GLU A 233 22.00 -2.16 5.53
CA GLU A 233 22.33 -2.01 4.12
C GLU A 233 23.29 -0.85 3.83
N ILE A 234 23.15 0.30 4.49
CA ILE A 234 24.07 1.43 4.26
C ILE A 234 25.48 1.11 4.76
N VAL A 235 25.60 0.38 5.87
CA VAL A 235 26.89 -0.07 6.38
C VAL A 235 27.51 -1.12 5.45
N ARG A 236 26.69 -2.04 4.92
CA ARG A 236 27.08 -3.00 3.87
C ARG A 236 27.53 -2.28 2.60
N MET A 237 26.86 -1.19 2.22
CA MET A 237 27.25 -0.35 1.08
C MET A 237 28.57 0.36 1.30
N ILE A 238 28.90 0.78 2.52
CA ILE A 238 30.23 1.34 2.83
C ILE A 238 31.31 0.26 2.70
N GLU A 239 31.05 -0.98 3.11
CA GLU A 239 32.01 -2.10 3.02
C GLU A 239 32.22 -2.61 1.59
N GLN A 240 31.13 -2.82 0.85
CA GLN A 240 31.17 -3.61 -0.39
C GLN A 240 30.71 -2.82 -1.62
N GLY A 241 30.24 -1.59 -1.44
CA GLY A 241 29.51 -0.87 -2.47
C GLY A 241 28.10 -1.43 -2.67
N TYR A 242 27.45 -1.00 -3.75
CA TYR A 242 26.12 -1.47 -4.10
C TYR A 242 26.15 -2.91 -4.65
N VAL A 243 25.38 -3.81 -4.03
CA VAL A 243 25.22 -5.23 -4.43
C VAL A 243 23.74 -5.53 -4.65
N GLN A 244 23.39 -6.43 -5.59
CA GLN A 244 21.97 -6.81 -5.79
C GLN A 244 21.45 -7.68 -4.64
N PRO A 245 20.14 -7.57 -4.30
CA PRO A 245 19.50 -8.48 -3.36
C PRO A 245 19.62 -9.94 -3.78
N THR A 246 19.82 -10.83 -2.81
CA THR A 246 19.70 -12.28 -2.96
C THR A 246 18.32 -12.76 -2.52
N VAL A 247 17.81 -13.79 -3.20
CA VAL A 247 16.53 -14.42 -2.86
C VAL A 247 16.76 -15.42 -1.72
N GLY A 248 15.87 -15.46 -0.73
CA GLY A 248 15.97 -16.42 0.37
C GLY A 248 15.66 -17.85 -0.09
N ASP A 249 16.58 -18.79 0.15
CA ASP A 249 16.50 -20.19 -0.30
C ASP A 249 15.40 -21.05 0.39
N LYS A 250 14.60 -20.50 1.31
CA LYS A 250 13.70 -21.29 2.19
C LYS A 250 12.22 -21.36 1.80
N VAL A 251 11.79 -20.74 0.69
CA VAL A 251 10.40 -20.84 0.20
C VAL A 251 10.35 -21.19 -1.30
N ALA A 252 11.37 -21.89 -1.82
CA ALA A 252 11.35 -22.42 -3.18
C ALA A 252 10.63 -23.78 -3.21
N ALA A 253 9.30 -23.77 -3.25
CA ALA A 253 8.52 -24.91 -3.72
C ALA A 253 7.35 -24.41 -4.61
N ASP A 254 7.56 -24.63 -5.91
CA ASP A 254 6.63 -24.63 -7.05
C ASP A 254 6.17 -23.30 -7.72
N ASP A 255 6.58 -23.20 -8.99
CA ASP A 255 5.88 -22.69 -10.18
C ASP A 255 5.29 -21.25 -10.22
N GLN A 256 5.73 -20.33 -9.38
CA GLN A 256 5.61 -18.90 -9.71
C GLN A 256 6.73 -18.47 -10.67
N PRO A 257 6.44 -17.76 -11.78
CA PRO A 257 7.48 -17.18 -12.60
C PRO A 257 8.30 -16.25 -11.72
N ARG A 258 9.60 -16.57 -11.61
CA ARG A 258 10.58 -15.79 -10.85
C ARG A 258 10.36 -14.31 -11.21
N PRO A 259 10.06 -13.41 -10.25
CA PRO A 259 9.99 -12.00 -10.57
C PRO A 259 11.31 -11.63 -11.25
N MET A 260 11.22 -11.11 -12.48
CA MET A 260 12.39 -10.58 -13.17
C MET A 260 13.02 -9.56 -12.21
N LEU A 261 14.23 -9.90 -11.77
CA LEU A 261 15.02 -9.16 -10.80
C LEU A 261 15.00 -7.67 -11.13
N SER A 262 14.95 -6.82 -10.11
CA SER A 262 15.17 -5.38 -10.23
C SER A 262 16.55 -5.11 -10.85
N GLU A 263 16.54 -5.02 -12.17
CA GLU A 263 17.68 -4.81 -13.04
C GLU A 263 18.24 -3.37 -12.89
N GLY A 264 17.52 -2.45 -12.24
CA GLY A 264 17.76 -1.01 -12.34
C GLY A 264 19.06 -0.40 -11.81
N PHE A 265 19.98 -1.14 -11.19
CA PHE A 265 21.28 -0.59 -10.79
C PHE A 265 22.45 -1.50 -11.13
N ALA A 266 22.27 -2.81 -11.03
CA ALA A 266 23.27 -3.72 -11.55
C ALA A 266 23.24 -3.79 -13.07
N THR A 267 22.13 -3.48 -13.75
CA THR A 267 22.07 -3.41 -15.22
C THR A 267 22.57 -2.07 -15.75
N LEU A 268 22.53 -0.96 -14.97
CA LEU A 268 23.30 0.28 -15.25
C LEU A 268 24.74 -0.09 -15.55
N LEU A 269 25.23 -0.99 -14.70
CA LEU A 269 26.58 -1.43 -14.66
C LEU A 269 26.77 -2.57 -15.68
N LYS A 270 25.93 -3.59 -15.71
CA LYS A 270 26.04 -4.75 -16.62
C LYS A 270 25.86 -4.37 -18.10
N THR A 271 25.14 -3.30 -18.44
CA THR A 271 24.96 -2.79 -19.82
C THR A 271 26.20 -2.06 -20.35
N ILE A 272 27.22 -1.83 -19.50
CA ILE A 272 28.56 -1.44 -19.93
C ILE A 272 29.23 -2.57 -20.77
N LYS A 273 28.59 -3.74 -20.94
CA LYS A 273 29.09 -4.91 -21.68
C LYS A 273 29.22 -4.82 -23.22
N SER A 274 29.24 -3.66 -23.86
CA SER A 274 29.70 -3.56 -25.25
C SER A 274 30.91 -2.64 -25.38
N ASN A 275 32.09 -3.28 -25.38
CA ASN A 275 33.41 -2.74 -25.71
C ASN A 275 33.99 -1.62 -24.82
N VAL A 276 33.32 -1.24 -23.74
CA VAL A 276 33.89 -0.42 -22.65
C VAL A 276 33.96 -1.31 -21.41
N THR A 277 35.18 -1.51 -20.92
CA THR A 277 35.62 -2.39 -19.82
C THR A 277 34.62 -2.67 -18.67
N ASN A 278 34.56 -3.94 -18.22
CA ASN A 278 33.95 -4.42 -16.96
C ASN A 278 34.47 -3.71 -15.68
N ASN A 279 35.37 -2.73 -15.79
CA ASN A 279 35.97 -2.00 -14.67
C ASN A 279 35.07 -0.86 -14.18
N VAL A 280 34.29 -0.22 -15.08
CA VAL A 280 33.47 0.96 -14.74
C VAL A 280 32.34 0.62 -13.76
N THR A 281 31.93 -0.65 -13.74
CA THR A 281 30.83 -1.17 -12.91
C THR A 281 31.21 -1.34 -11.45
N SER A 282 32.32 -2.06 -11.23
CA SER A 282 32.97 -2.13 -9.94
C SER A 282 33.46 -0.75 -9.52
N GLU A 283 33.99 0.07 -10.42
CA GLU A 283 34.46 1.41 -10.08
C GLU A 283 33.30 2.31 -9.59
N LEU A 284 32.13 2.36 -10.24
CA LEU A 284 30.99 3.17 -9.75
C LEU A 284 30.51 2.69 -8.37
N THR A 285 30.34 1.39 -8.14
CA THR A 285 29.90 0.90 -6.83
C THR A 285 30.93 1.10 -5.74
N GLN A 286 32.22 1.05 -6.09
CA GLN A 286 33.33 1.24 -5.18
C GLN A 286 33.60 2.72 -4.88
N SER A 287 33.51 3.62 -5.88
CA SER A 287 33.72 5.06 -5.72
C SER A 287 32.61 5.75 -4.91
N VAL A 288 31.42 5.16 -4.82
CA VAL A 288 30.33 5.66 -3.96
C VAL A 288 30.58 5.36 -2.48
N ARG A 289 31.38 4.33 -2.14
CA ARG A 289 31.63 3.91 -0.75
C ARG A 289 32.07 5.06 0.16
N PRO A 290 33.13 5.84 -0.16
CA PRO A 290 33.53 6.97 0.68
C PRO A 290 32.52 8.13 0.65
N LEU A 291 31.74 8.27 -0.43
CA LEU A 291 30.78 9.37 -0.57
C LEU A 291 29.58 9.23 0.37
N ILE A 292 29.23 8.01 0.79
CA ILE A 292 28.16 7.77 1.77
C ILE A 292 28.46 8.52 3.08
N LEU A 293 29.73 8.63 3.48
CA LEU A 293 30.15 9.40 4.66
C LEU A 293 30.13 10.93 4.44
N THR A 294 29.65 11.38 3.29
CA THR A 294 29.27 12.78 3.05
C THR A 294 27.77 13.02 3.18
N TRP A 295 26.94 11.96 3.26
CA TRP A 295 25.48 12.05 3.17
C TRP A 295 24.81 11.72 4.52
N PRO A 296 24.42 12.71 5.34
CA PRO A 296 23.71 12.46 6.59
C PRO A 296 22.45 11.59 6.37
N GLY A 297 21.64 11.89 5.34
CA GLY A 297 20.42 11.13 5.04
C GLY A 297 20.66 9.64 4.77
N ALA A 298 21.81 9.28 4.20
CA ALA A 298 22.16 7.86 4.02
C ALA A 298 22.46 7.20 5.37
N ILE A 299 23.28 7.82 6.22
CA ILE A 299 23.62 7.27 7.53
C ILE A 299 22.37 7.18 8.44
N GLU A 300 21.42 8.09 8.31
CA GLU A 300 20.15 8.08 9.05
C GLU A 300 19.23 6.90 8.71
N LEU A 301 19.49 6.18 7.62
CA LEU A 301 18.80 4.92 7.32
C LEU A 301 19.37 3.72 8.09
N THR A 302 20.42 3.90 8.91
CA THR A 302 20.96 2.84 9.74
C THR A 302 20.23 2.73 11.09
N PRO A 303 20.37 1.60 11.82
CA PRO A 303 19.81 1.46 13.16
C PRO A 303 20.23 2.58 14.11
N ARG A 304 19.45 2.75 15.19
CA ARG A 304 19.72 3.81 16.19
C ARG A 304 21.13 3.67 16.76
N PRO A 305 21.83 4.79 17.05
CA PRO A 305 23.10 4.74 17.74
C PRO A 305 22.89 4.13 19.14
N SER A 306 23.67 3.10 19.48
CA SER A 306 23.69 2.51 20.81
C SER A 306 25.10 2.12 21.23
N ASP A 307 25.38 2.24 22.53
CA ASP A 307 26.57 1.73 23.20
C ASP A 307 26.32 0.41 23.96
N ARG A 308 25.08 -0.12 23.91
CA ARG A 308 24.68 -1.37 24.58
C ARG A 308 24.83 -2.55 23.64
N ALA A 309 25.44 -3.62 24.12
CA ALA A 309 25.62 -4.85 23.36
C ALA A 309 24.29 -5.60 23.07
N ALA A 310 23.21 -5.28 23.78
CA ALA A 310 21.90 -5.92 23.59
C ALA A 310 21.02 -5.23 22.53
N ASP A 311 21.39 -4.02 22.10
CA ASP A 311 20.59 -3.26 21.13
C ASP A 311 20.91 -3.72 19.71
N PHE A 312 19.92 -3.63 18.81
CA PHE A 312 20.12 -3.96 17.40
C PHE A 312 21.08 -2.96 16.74
N ILE A 313 22.27 -3.44 16.37
CA ILE A 313 23.32 -2.66 15.71
C ILE A 313 24.01 -3.51 14.64
N CYS A 314 24.48 -2.84 13.58
CA CYS A 314 25.08 -3.54 12.45
C CYS A 314 26.43 -4.17 12.75
N LEU A 315 27.21 -3.59 13.67
CA LEU A 315 28.51 -4.09 14.09
C LEU A 315 28.66 -4.01 15.60
N HIS A 316 29.02 -5.14 16.21
CA HIS A 316 29.49 -5.18 17.59
C HIS A 316 31.02 -5.13 17.60
N VAL A 317 31.59 -4.20 18.37
CA VAL A 317 33.04 -4.11 18.59
C VAL A 317 33.33 -4.58 20.02
N PRO A 318 33.59 -5.88 20.23
CA PRO A 318 33.92 -6.40 21.56
C PRO A 318 35.24 -5.78 22.06
N ARG A 319 35.29 -5.37 23.33
CA ARG A 319 36.56 -4.95 23.95
C ARG A 319 37.38 -6.19 24.32
N PRO A 320 38.71 -6.21 24.08
CA PRO A 320 39.56 -7.33 24.45
C PRO A 320 39.44 -7.65 25.96
N GLY A 321 39.19 -8.93 26.29
CA GLY A 321 39.22 -9.43 27.66
C GLY A 321 37.95 -9.23 28.52
N ARG A 322 36.78 -8.98 27.94
CA ARG A 322 35.48 -8.94 28.68
C ARG A 322 34.37 -9.71 27.97
N ASP A 323 33.42 -10.25 28.74
CA ASP A 323 32.17 -10.83 28.22
C ASP A 323 31.36 -9.79 27.46
N MET A 324 30.79 -10.17 26.30
CA MET A 324 30.06 -9.24 25.42
C MET A 324 28.91 -8.51 26.13
N ALA A 325 28.28 -9.16 27.11
CA ALA A 325 27.15 -8.61 27.87
C ALA A 325 27.49 -7.35 28.71
N ASP A 326 28.75 -7.14 29.09
CA ASP A 326 29.20 -6.04 29.98
C ASP A 326 30.06 -4.97 29.27
N THR A 327 30.16 -5.03 27.94
CA THR A 327 31.01 -4.11 27.16
C THR A 327 30.23 -2.93 26.59
N LYS A 328 30.67 -1.70 26.91
CA LYS A 328 30.27 -0.50 26.16
C LYS A 328 30.83 -0.57 24.75
N ASN A 329 29.95 -0.71 23.77
CA ASN A 329 30.30 -0.76 22.36
C ASN A 329 30.66 0.65 21.83
N VAL A 330 31.45 0.71 20.76
CA VAL A 330 31.74 1.97 20.04
C VAL A 330 30.84 2.02 18.81
N SER A 331 29.96 3.02 18.75
CA SER A 331 28.99 3.14 17.66
C SER A 331 29.67 3.61 16.37
N TYR A 332 29.24 3.12 15.20
CA TYR A 332 29.71 3.63 13.90
C TYR A 332 29.27 5.08 13.60
N TYR A 333 28.45 5.67 14.47
CA TYR A 333 28.19 7.11 14.52
C TYR A 333 29.29 7.92 15.25
N ASP A 334 30.20 7.26 15.97
CA ASP A 334 31.33 7.92 16.63
C ASP A 334 32.53 8.01 15.69
N PRO A 335 33.18 9.19 15.57
CA PRO A 335 34.46 9.29 14.86
C PRO A 335 35.54 8.34 15.38
N ALA A 336 35.47 7.96 16.67
CA ALA A 336 36.37 7.00 17.28
C ALA A 336 36.28 5.60 16.65
N PHE A 337 35.09 5.17 16.21
CA PHE A 337 34.90 3.88 15.54
C PHE A 337 35.72 3.80 14.25
N TRP A 338 35.71 4.88 13.46
CA TRP A 338 36.41 4.95 12.18
C TRP A 338 37.93 5.04 12.29
N ALA A 339 38.45 5.25 13.50
CA ALA A 339 39.88 5.15 13.80
C ALA A 339 40.30 3.75 14.31
N LEU A 340 39.34 2.84 14.53
CA LEU A 340 39.63 1.46 14.92
C LEU A 340 39.96 0.60 13.68
N PRO A 341 40.73 -0.49 13.84
CA PRO A 341 41.05 -1.41 12.73
C PRO A 341 39.80 -1.93 11.99
N VAL A 342 38.72 -2.25 12.70
CA VAL A 342 37.43 -2.63 12.08
C VAL A 342 36.81 -1.50 11.22
N GLY A 343 36.93 -0.24 11.65
CA GLY A 343 36.47 0.92 10.87
C GLY A 343 37.32 1.12 9.61
N HIS A 344 38.65 0.96 9.73
CA HIS A 344 39.55 0.95 8.58
C HIS A 344 39.26 -0.21 7.62
N SER A 345 38.95 -1.41 8.13
CA SER A 345 38.58 -2.56 7.31
C SER A 345 37.29 -2.33 6.51
N LEU A 346 36.29 -1.64 7.09
CA LEU A 346 35.08 -1.25 6.36
C LEU A 346 35.38 -0.30 5.20
N LEU A 347 36.33 0.61 5.37
CA LEU A 347 36.72 1.57 4.32
C LEU A 347 37.70 0.97 3.31
N GLY A 348 38.49 -0.04 3.67
CA GLY A 348 39.63 -0.47 2.88
C GLY A 348 40.64 0.69 2.71
N ASP A 349 41.07 0.94 1.47
CA ASP A 349 42.05 1.99 1.16
C ASP A 349 41.43 3.39 0.98
N TYR A 350 40.11 3.54 1.14
CA TYR A 350 39.45 4.83 0.94
C TYR A 350 39.68 5.79 2.11
N PRO A 351 40.13 7.03 1.83
CA PRO A 351 40.28 8.03 2.88
C PRO A 351 38.92 8.53 3.38
N LEU A 352 38.85 8.87 4.67
CA LEU A 352 37.68 9.53 5.25
C LEU A 352 37.50 10.93 4.63
N PRO A 353 36.28 11.29 4.17
CA PRO A 353 36.00 12.64 3.70
C PRO A 353 36.22 13.69 4.80
N PRO A 354 36.74 14.89 4.53
CA PRO A 354 37.04 15.89 5.57
C PRO A 354 35.87 16.21 6.51
N GLN A 355 34.64 16.20 5.99
CA GLN A 355 33.41 16.52 6.71
C GLN A 355 32.74 15.34 7.42
N TYR A 356 33.32 14.13 7.41
CA TYR A 356 32.64 12.93 7.90
C TYR A 356 32.16 13.04 9.36
N LYS A 357 32.92 13.76 10.22
CA LYS A 357 32.55 13.93 11.63
C LYS A 357 31.24 14.70 11.80
N ASP A 358 31.05 15.74 11.00
CA ASP A 358 29.84 16.57 11.04
C ASP A 358 28.64 15.79 10.49
N VAL A 359 28.86 14.98 9.45
CA VAL A 359 27.85 14.07 8.88
C VAL A 359 27.39 13.03 9.92
N LEU A 360 28.33 12.35 10.59
CA LEU A 360 28.00 11.37 11.62
C LEU A 360 27.28 12.02 12.82
N ALA A 361 27.72 13.21 13.22
CA ALA A 361 27.07 13.97 14.29
C ALA A 361 25.63 14.35 13.93
N LYS A 362 25.40 14.80 12.69
CA LYS A 362 24.07 15.15 12.19
C LYS A 362 23.14 13.92 12.13
N ALA A 363 23.63 12.82 11.55
CA ALA A 363 22.86 11.59 11.45
C ALA A 363 22.52 11.00 12.83
N ARG A 364 23.47 11.04 13.78
CA ARG A 364 23.23 10.65 15.18
C ARG A 364 22.12 11.49 15.80
N ASP A 365 22.19 12.80 15.62
CA ASP A 365 21.24 13.76 16.18
C ASP A 365 19.81 13.52 15.69
N PHE A 366 19.63 13.20 14.40
CA PHE A 366 18.34 12.75 13.88
C PHE A 366 17.94 11.38 14.46
N ARG A 367 18.78 10.36 14.28
CA ARG A 367 18.41 8.96 14.58
C ARG A 367 18.18 8.69 16.06
N SER A 368 18.83 9.46 16.95
CA SER A 368 18.60 9.37 18.40
C SER A 368 17.23 9.92 18.83
N ARG A 369 16.61 10.76 17.99
CA ARG A 369 15.36 11.47 18.32
C ARG A 369 14.17 11.06 17.47
N PHE A 370 14.42 10.55 16.26
CA PHE A 370 13.36 10.06 15.39
C PHE A 370 12.75 8.80 15.98
N ASP A 371 11.46 8.88 16.32
CA ASP A 371 10.61 7.73 16.63
C ASP A 371 9.40 7.74 15.71
N ALA A 372 9.13 6.59 15.10
CA ALA A 372 7.94 6.42 14.29
C ALA A 372 6.77 6.24 15.26
N ASP A 373 6.23 7.36 15.74
CA ASP A 373 5.08 7.37 16.65
C ASP A 373 3.76 7.26 15.88
N ARG A 374 2.70 6.86 16.61
CA ARG A 374 1.33 6.79 16.08
C ARG A 374 0.91 8.17 15.55
N LEU A 375 0.46 8.19 14.29
CA LEU A 375 -0.12 9.38 13.68
C LEU A 375 -1.64 9.44 13.94
N ASN A 376 -2.19 10.66 13.93
CA ASN A 376 -3.65 10.89 14.03
C ASN A 376 -4.38 10.67 12.70
N VAL A 377 -3.79 9.92 11.79
CA VAL A 377 -4.33 9.56 10.48
C VAL A 377 -4.07 8.08 10.23
N PRO A 378 -4.88 7.42 9.39
CA PRO A 378 -4.63 6.06 8.96
C PRO A 378 -3.24 5.89 8.32
N VAL A 379 -2.53 4.83 8.72
CA VAL A 379 -1.24 4.46 8.13
C VAL A 379 -1.35 3.09 7.47
N TRP A 380 -1.06 3.02 6.17
CA TRP A 380 -1.01 1.78 5.40
C TRP A 380 0.43 1.35 5.16
N LEU A 381 0.72 0.10 5.45
CA LEU A 381 2.04 -0.47 5.32
C LEU A 381 2.04 -1.59 4.28
N TYR A 382 2.91 -1.44 3.28
CA TYR A 382 3.32 -2.49 2.37
C TYR A 382 4.80 -2.80 2.59
N TYR A 383 5.15 -4.06 2.75
CA TYR A 383 6.53 -4.50 3.00
C TYR A 383 6.79 -5.83 2.32
N SER A 384 8.04 -6.15 1.95
CA SER A 384 8.36 -7.47 1.41
C SER A 384 8.76 -8.45 2.51
N ILE A 385 8.55 -9.73 2.25
CA ILE A 385 8.85 -10.81 3.19
C ILE A 385 9.81 -11.89 2.65
N PHE A 386 10.37 -11.67 1.46
CA PHE A 386 10.93 -12.75 0.64
C PHE A 386 12.45 -12.69 0.43
N TYR A 387 13.05 -11.52 0.56
CA TYR A 387 14.44 -11.28 0.18
C TYR A 387 15.35 -11.21 1.41
N GLU A 388 16.60 -11.62 1.23
CA GLU A 388 17.60 -11.56 2.29
C GLU A 388 18.15 -10.14 2.44
N VAL A 389 18.22 -9.66 3.67
CA VAL A 389 18.68 -8.34 4.03
C VAL A 389 19.84 -8.45 5.00
N PRO A 390 20.94 -7.69 4.82
CA PRO A 390 22.01 -7.62 5.81
C PRO A 390 21.47 -7.18 7.17
N ASN A 391 21.74 -7.98 8.19
CA ASN A 391 21.25 -7.78 9.55
C ASN A 391 22.39 -7.41 10.51
N GLN A 392 23.48 -8.16 10.45
CA GLN A 392 24.62 -7.95 11.33
C GLN A 392 25.90 -8.36 10.61
N ARG A 393 26.95 -7.57 10.76
CA ARG A 393 28.29 -7.87 10.24
C ARG A 393 29.13 -8.45 11.36
N GLU A 394 29.68 -9.63 11.09
CA GLU A 394 30.51 -10.34 12.06
C GLU A 394 31.86 -9.64 12.26
N THR A 395 32.33 -9.63 13.50
CA THR A 395 33.66 -9.15 13.88
C THR A 395 34.41 -10.24 14.63
N LEU A 396 35.74 -10.23 14.55
CA LEU A 396 36.61 -11.13 15.30
C LEU A 396 37.75 -10.36 15.94
N VAL A 397 38.30 -10.90 17.03
CA VAL A 397 39.49 -10.37 17.68
C VAL A 397 40.69 -11.14 17.14
N ASP A 398 41.64 -10.44 16.53
CA ASP A 398 42.85 -11.03 15.97
C ASP A 398 43.89 -11.39 17.06
N GLU A 399 45.01 -11.98 16.62
CA GLU A 399 46.12 -12.36 17.50
C GLU A 399 46.76 -11.18 18.25
N HIS A 400 46.57 -9.95 17.75
CA HIS A 400 47.03 -8.71 18.36
C HIS A 400 46.00 -8.07 19.31
N GLN A 401 44.93 -8.79 19.66
CA GLN A 401 43.83 -8.28 20.48
C GLN A 401 43.14 -7.06 19.86
N THR A 402 43.08 -6.99 18.52
CA THR A 402 42.35 -5.94 17.79
C THR A 402 41.09 -6.51 17.13
N THR A 403 40.02 -5.72 17.13
CA THR A 403 38.79 -6.11 16.44
C THR A 403 38.90 -5.80 14.95
N ILE A 404 38.69 -6.80 14.11
CA ILE A 404 38.63 -6.70 12.64
C ILE A 404 37.35 -7.36 12.11
N LEU A 405 37.09 -7.19 10.81
CA LEU A 405 35.96 -7.86 10.15
C LEU A 405 36.17 -9.37 10.12
N GLY A 406 35.14 -10.13 10.51
CA GLY A 406 35.19 -11.60 10.53
C GLY A 406 34.66 -12.25 9.26
N GLN A 407 34.93 -13.54 9.09
CA GLN A 407 34.25 -14.40 8.12
C GLN A 407 33.88 -15.70 8.83
N SER A 408 32.60 -15.94 9.12
CA SER A 408 32.14 -17.25 9.60
C SER A 408 31.95 -18.24 8.47
N SER A 409 31.82 -19.51 8.83
CA SER A 409 31.35 -20.57 7.95
C SER A 409 29.87 -20.46 7.55
N ARG A 410 29.12 -19.49 8.10
CA ARG A 410 27.67 -19.34 7.88
C ARG A 410 27.32 -18.28 6.83
N SER A 411 28.19 -17.30 6.56
CA SER A 411 27.99 -16.28 5.52
C SER A 411 29.24 -16.16 4.64
N LYS A 412 29.05 -16.20 3.31
CA LYS A 412 30.19 -16.14 2.35
C LYS A 412 30.86 -14.76 2.31
N ASP A 413 30.15 -13.72 2.73
CA ASP A 413 30.56 -12.32 2.71
C ASP A 413 30.65 -11.69 4.10
N GLY A 414 30.48 -12.49 5.18
CA GLY A 414 30.59 -12.05 6.57
C GLY A 414 29.36 -11.33 7.12
N TRP A 415 28.27 -11.23 6.35
CA TRP A 415 26.99 -10.67 6.78
C TRP A 415 26.00 -11.76 7.16
N GLU A 416 25.49 -11.70 8.39
CA GLU A 416 24.27 -12.39 8.75
C GLU A 416 23.07 -11.71 8.09
N THR A 417 22.13 -12.50 7.59
CA THR A 417 20.96 -12.01 6.89
C THR A 417 19.66 -12.35 7.61
N VAL A 418 18.64 -11.52 7.41
CA VAL A 418 17.26 -11.75 7.83
C VAL A 418 16.30 -11.53 6.66
N GLN A 419 15.04 -11.90 6.82
CA GLN A 419 14.01 -11.70 5.80
C GLN A 419 13.56 -10.24 5.71
N GLY A 420 13.23 -9.81 4.50
CA GLY A 420 12.80 -8.45 4.16
C GLY A 420 12.63 -8.27 2.66
N ASP A 421 12.97 -7.09 2.16
CA ASP A 421 12.84 -6.71 0.74
C ASP A 421 14.17 -6.65 -0.03
N GLY A 422 15.24 -7.13 0.58
CA GLY A 422 16.59 -7.10 0.00
C GLY A 422 17.41 -5.89 0.43
N ARG A 423 16.78 -4.92 1.11
CA ARG A 423 17.41 -3.72 1.65
C ARG A 423 16.94 -3.39 3.06
N VAL A 424 15.69 -3.68 3.41
CA VAL A 424 15.04 -3.32 4.67
C VAL A 424 14.46 -4.59 5.29
N PRO A 425 14.84 -4.91 6.54
CA PRO A 425 14.33 -6.11 7.20
C PRO A 425 12.87 -5.91 7.61
N ILE A 426 12.08 -6.99 7.66
CA ILE A 426 10.65 -6.94 8.03
C ILE A 426 10.46 -6.22 9.38
N THR A 427 11.33 -6.52 10.34
CA THR A 427 11.27 -5.95 11.70
C THR A 427 11.48 -4.44 11.73
N SER A 428 12.17 -3.88 10.73
CA SER A 428 12.36 -2.44 10.58
C SER A 428 11.20 -1.77 9.86
N ALA A 429 10.60 -2.43 8.86
CA ALA A 429 9.47 -1.89 8.11
C ALA A 429 8.14 -1.96 8.88
N ASN A 430 7.88 -3.09 9.55
CA ASN A 430 6.63 -3.36 10.26
C ASN A 430 6.70 -3.07 11.77
N LEU A 431 7.85 -2.58 12.27
CA LEU A 431 8.04 -2.25 13.69
C LEU A 431 7.53 -3.36 14.61
N ALA A 432 8.27 -4.47 14.73
CA ALA A 432 7.81 -5.64 15.48
C ALA A 432 7.37 -5.36 16.94
N SER A 433 7.79 -4.23 17.52
CA SER A 433 7.43 -3.74 18.85
C SER A 433 6.38 -2.60 18.87
N ALA A 434 5.81 -2.23 17.71
CA ALA A 434 4.84 -1.15 17.63
C ALA A 434 3.52 -1.51 18.35
N PRO A 435 2.80 -0.50 18.86
CA PRO A 435 1.40 -0.65 19.26
C PRO A 435 0.57 -1.31 18.15
N GLN A 436 -0.36 -2.21 18.51
CA GLN A 436 -1.18 -2.95 17.53
C GLN A 436 -2.06 -2.06 16.65
N ASP A 437 -2.21 -0.78 17.00
CA ASP A 437 -3.02 0.23 16.31
C ASP A 437 -2.18 1.23 15.50
N MET A 438 -0.87 1.02 15.38
CA MET A 438 0.00 1.92 14.63
C MET A 438 -0.27 1.90 13.12
N PHE A 439 -0.55 0.72 12.57
CA PHE A 439 -0.87 0.53 11.16
C PHE A 439 -2.33 0.15 10.99
N SER A 440 -3.07 0.96 10.23
CA SER A 440 -4.46 0.69 9.88
C SER A 440 -4.60 -0.38 8.79
N TYR A 441 -3.51 -0.73 8.12
CA TYR A 441 -3.45 -1.82 7.16
C TYR A 441 -2.01 -2.28 7.00
N THR A 442 -1.80 -3.59 6.90
CA THR A 442 -0.47 -4.18 6.70
C THR A 442 -0.55 -5.29 5.67
N HIS A 443 0.29 -5.24 4.64
CA HIS A 443 0.35 -6.30 3.64
C HIS A 443 1.79 -6.65 3.26
N GLY A 444 2.07 -7.96 3.23
CA GLY A 444 3.34 -8.52 2.76
C GLY A 444 3.34 -8.74 1.25
N LEU A 445 4.27 -8.12 0.53
CA LEU A 445 4.49 -8.25 -0.90
C LEU A 445 5.63 -9.25 -1.20
N LEU A 446 5.67 -9.71 -2.45
CA LEU A 446 6.72 -10.60 -2.97
C LEU A 446 7.65 -9.90 -3.98
N SER A 447 7.79 -8.58 -3.85
CA SER A 447 8.63 -7.75 -4.72
C SER A 447 9.91 -7.32 -3.99
N PRO A 448 11.03 -7.15 -4.72
CA PRO A 448 12.24 -6.58 -4.14
C PRO A 448 12.05 -5.09 -3.86
N HIS A 449 12.87 -4.54 -2.98
CA HIS A 449 12.76 -3.17 -2.46
C HIS A 449 12.42 -2.13 -3.53
N GLY A 450 13.23 -2.03 -4.59
CA GLY A 450 13.05 -1.02 -5.65
C GLY A 450 11.75 -1.15 -6.46
N ASP A 451 11.16 -2.34 -6.51
CA ASP A 451 9.97 -2.62 -7.33
C ASP A 451 8.66 -2.51 -6.54
N LEU A 452 8.71 -2.32 -5.20
CA LEU A 452 7.52 -2.20 -4.36
C LEU A 452 6.51 -1.17 -4.90
N PRO A 453 6.92 0.04 -5.37
CA PRO A 453 5.99 1.00 -5.93
C PRO A 453 5.34 0.57 -7.24
N ALA A 454 5.96 -0.36 -7.99
CA ALA A 454 5.47 -0.87 -9.27
C ALA A 454 4.85 -2.28 -9.15
N ASP A 455 4.72 -2.79 -7.93
CA ASP A 455 4.15 -4.10 -7.63
C ASP A 455 2.67 -4.12 -8.03
N SER A 456 2.26 -5.18 -8.73
CA SER A 456 0.89 -5.28 -9.25
C SER A 456 -0.17 -5.42 -8.17
N PHE A 457 0.15 -6.09 -7.05
CA PHE A 457 -0.78 -6.21 -5.94
C PHE A 457 -0.95 -4.85 -5.27
N PHE A 458 0.14 -4.15 -4.96
CA PHE A 458 0.06 -2.80 -4.39
C PHE A 458 -0.74 -1.85 -5.29
N GLN A 459 -0.47 -1.85 -6.60
CA GLN A 459 -1.19 -1.01 -7.55
C GLN A 459 -2.70 -1.31 -7.54
N SER A 460 -3.09 -2.60 -7.58
CA SER A 460 -4.50 -2.97 -7.61
C SER A 460 -5.22 -2.77 -6.27
N ASP A 461 -4.58 -3.14 -5.17
CA ASP A 461 -5.11 -3.02 -3.81
C ASP A 461 -5.29 -1.54 -3.42
N PHE A 462 -4.26 -0.72 -3.65
CA PHE A 462 -4.33 0.68 -3.27
C PHE A 462 -5.03 1.56 -4.32
N PHE A 463 -4.54 1.59 -5.56
CA PHE A 463 -5.03 2.55 -6.56
C PHE A 463 -6.35 2.13 -7.22
N ASP A 464 -6.55 0.84 -7.47
CA ASP A 464 -7.79 0.38 -8.13
C ASP A 464 -8.93 0.13 -7.14
N THR A 465 -8.62 -0.13 -5.87
CA THR A 465 -9.62 -0.50 -4.85
C THR A 465 -9.75 0.54 -3.74
N HIS A 466 -8.67 0.84 -3.03
CA HIS A 466 -8.74 1.69 -1.82
C HIS A 466 -8.94 3.17 -2.12
N LEU A 467 -8.18 3.73 -3.07
CA LEU A 467 -8.24 5.15 -3.43
C LEU A 467 -9.65 5.58 -3.91
N PRO A 468 -10.35 4.83 -4.80
CA PRO A 468 -11.73 5.12 -5.13
C PRO A 468 -12.66 5.13 -3.91
N ASN A 469 -12.49 4.19 -2.99
CA ASN A 469 -13.30 4.10 -1.78
C ASN A 469 -13.09 5.30 -0.84
N ILE A 470 -11.84 5.76 -0.70
CA ILE A 470 -11.55 7.00 0.05
C ILE A 470 -12.18 8.20 -0.63
N LEU A 471 -12.00 8.34 -1.95
CA LEU A 471 -12.53 9.47 -2.70
C LEU A 471 -14.05 9.55 -2.57
N ASP A 472 -14.75 8.44 -2.77
CA ASP A 472 -16.20 8.38 -2.62
C ASP A 472 -16.63 8.71 -1.19
N THR A 473 -15.89 8.23 -0.19
CA THR A 473 -16.17 8.51 1.23
C THR A 473 -15.98 9.98 1.56
N LEU A 474 -14.91 10.59 1.06
CA LEU A 474 -14.62 12.02 1.22
C LEU A 474 -15.69 12.89 0.56
N ILE A 475 -16.06 12.57 -0.68
CA ILE A 475 -17.13 13.29 -1.38
C ILE A 475 -18.44 13.14 -0.62
N ALA A 476 -18.85 11.90 -0.31
CA ALA A 476 -20.12 11.65 0.36
C ALA A 476 -20.22 12.37 1.71
N THR A 477 -19.17 12.32 2.52
CA THR A 477 -19.17 12.92 3.87
C THR A 477 -19.02 14.45 3.84
N THR A 478 -18.21 15.00 2.93
CA THR A 478 -18.10 16.46 2.78
C THR A 478 -19.41 17.04 2.25
N MET A 479 -19.99 16.45 1.20
CA MET A 479 -21.28 16.89 0.68
C MET A 479 -22.40 16.73 1.72
N ALA A 480 -22.35 15.67 2.53
CA ALA A 480 -23.27 15.48 3.64
C ALA A 480 -23.16 16.58 4.70
N ASN A 481 -21.93 17.01 5.04
CA ASN A 481 -21.70 18.12 5.95
C ASN A 481 -22.25 19.43 5.39
N GLU A 482 -21.91 19.78 4.15
CA GLU A 482 -22.35 21.01 3.51
C GLU A 482 -23.88 21.06 3.35
N SER A 483 -24.51 19.92 3.05
CA SER A 483 -25.96 19.82 2.90
C SER A 483 -26.73 20.20 4.16
N ALA A 484 -26.12 20.18 5.36
CA ALA A 484 -26.76 20.66 6.58
C ALA A 484 -27.12 22.16 6.51
N GLY A 485 -26.36 22.95 5.75
CA GLY A 485 -26.64 24.36 5.48
C GLY A 485 -27.57 24.60 4.27
N HIS A 486 -27.87 23.55 3.49
CA HIS A 486 -28.58 23.65 2.22
C HIS A 486 -29.76 22.64 2.13
N PRO A 487 -30.91 22.91 2.75
CA PRO A 487 -32.07 21.99 2.74
C PRO A 487 -32.56 21.59 1.34
N GLN A 488 -32.38 22.46 0.35
CA GLN A 488 -32.66 22.16 -1.06
C GLN A 488 -31.78 21.04 -1.62
N TRP A 489 -30.53 20.92 -1.17
CA TRP A 489 -29.62 19.85 -1.59
C TRP A 489 -30.06 18.51 -1.03
N ILE A 490 -30.49 18.47 0.23
CA ILE A 490 -31.11 17.27 0.83
C ILE A 490 -32.33 16.83 0.02
N SER A 491 -33.19 17.78 -0.35
CA SER A 491 -34.40 17.50 -1.12
C SER A 491 -34.08 16.95 -2.51
N ALA A 492 -33.11 17.56 -3.20
CA ALA A 492 -32.64 17.11 -4.51
C ALA A 492 -31.95 15.75 -4.45
N TYR A 493 -31.11 15.51 -3.44
CA TYR A 493 -30.45 14.24 -3.16
C TYR A 493 -31.47 13.10 -2.98
N VAL A 494 -32.50 13.31 -2.15
CA VAL A 494 -33.56 12.32 -1.93
C VAL A 494 -34.40 12.10 -3.18
N ALA A 495 -34.72 13.16 -3.93
CA ALA A 495 -35.44 13.07 -5.21
C ALA A 495 -34.65 12.30 -6.28
N ALA A 496 -33.31 12.38 -6.23
CA ALA A 496 -32.39 11.64 -7.07
C ALA A 496 -32.18 10.17 -6.64
N GLY A 497 -32.94 9.69 -5.64
CA GLY A 497 -32.87 8.32 -5.14
C GLY A 497 -31.82 8.10 -4.03
N GLY A 498 -31.26 9.18 -3.49
CA GLY A 498 -30.33 9.14 -2.36
C GLY A 498 -30.95 8.56 -1.09
N SER A 499 -30.11 7.95 -0.25
CA SER A 499 -30.48 7.26 0.99
C SER A 499 -29.59 7.70 2.15
N ARG A 500 -29.69 7.02 3.30
CA ARG A 500 -28.72 7.13 4.38
C ARG A 500 -27.33 6.69 3.91
N ILE A 501 -26.26 7.33 4.38
CA ILE A 501 -24.87 6.90 4.23
C ILE A 501 -24.54 5.87 5.31
N ASP A 502 -23.94 4.74 4.95
CA ASP A 502 -23.48 3.73 5.92
C ASP A 502 -22.24 4.22 6.68
N ALA A 503 -22.44 4.64 7.93
CA ALA A 503 -21.37 5.13 8.80
C ALA A 503 -20.30 4.06 9.12
N SER A 504 -20.66 2.77 9.13
CA SER A 504 -19.68 1.69 9.28
C SER A 504 -18.83 1.53 8.02
N ALA A 505 -19.42 1.71 6.84
CA ALA A 505 -18.66 1.69 5.59
C ALA A 505 -17.71 2.89 5.49
N VAL A 506 -18.13 4.08 5.96
CA VAL A 506 -17.26 5.27 6.09
C VAL A 506 -16.07 4.95 6.99
N GLN A 507 -16.31 4.34 8.15
CA GLN A 507 -15.24 3.94 9.07
C GLN A 507 -14.28 2.95 8.42
N THR A 508 -14.79 1.89 7.78
CA THR A 508 -13.96 0.88 7.11
C THR A 508 -13.15 1.46 5.94
N ALA A 509 -13.74 2.37 5.17
CA ALA A 509 -13.05 3.00 4.03
C ALA A 509 -11.92 3.93 4.46
N LEU A 510 -12.02 4.58 5.62
CA LEU A 510 -10.94 5.42 6.15
C LEU A 510 -9.97 4.62 7.03
N SER A 511 -10.43 3.58 7.72
CA SER A 511 -9.65 2.78 8.68
C SER A 511 -9.96 1.28 8.58
N PRO A 512 -9.25 0.52 7.72
CA PRO A 512 -9.54 -0.91 7.50
C PRO A 512 -9.13 -1.84 8.66
N ALA A 513 -8.21 -1.42 9.54
CA ALA A 513 -7.74 -2.27 10.62
C ALA A 513 -8.86 -2.57 11.62
N SER A 514 -9.29 -3.82 11.61
CA SER A 514 -9.84 -4.61 12.72
C SER A 514 -10.68 -3.88 13.77
N THR A 515 -11.50 -2.87 13.44
CA THR A 515 -12.63 -2.47 14.30
C THR A 515 -13.78 -3.47 14.18
N GLY A 516 -13.46 -4.77 14.16
CA GLY A 516 -14.42 -5.78 14.56
C GLY A 516 -14.91 -5.41 15.96
N SER A 517 -16.15 -5.74 16.29
CA SER A 517 -16.86 -5.30 17.49
C SER A 517 -16.18 -5.57 18.86
N ASN A 518 -15.00 -6.20 18.87
CA ASN A 518 -14.17 -6.51 20.05
C ASN A 518 -12.81 -5.77 20.07
N SER A 519 -12.53 -4.89 19.10
CA SER A 519 -11.31 -4.09 19.10
C SER A 519 -11.48 -2.83 19.93
N SER A 520 -10.53 -2.58 20.84
CA SER A 520 -10.45 -1.36 21.66
C SER A 520 -9.91 -0.16 20.88
N ILE A 521 -9.60 -0.31 19.58
CA ILE A 521 -8.98 0.72 18.76
C ILE A 521 -10.06 1.72 18.35
N GLN A 522 -10.02 2.90 18.96
CA GLN A 522 -10.88 4.02 18.58
C GLN A 522 -10.45 4.55 17.21
N PRO A 523 -11.40 4.89 16.32
CA PRO A 523 -11.08 5.58 15.07
C PRO A 523 -10.33 6.89 15.37
N ASP A 524 -9.45 7.30 14.46
CA ASP A 524 -8.80 8.60 14.58
C ASP A 524 -9.84 9.74 14.48
N ALA A 525 -9.45 10.94 14.91
CA ALA A 525 -10.36 12.08 14.98
C ALA A 525 -11.00 12.44 13.62
N SER A 526 -10.27 12.26 12.52
CA SER A 526 -10.78 12.57 11.18
C SER A 526 -11.80 11.52 10.72
N THR A 527 -11.53 10.24 10.98
CA THR A 527 -12.48 9.14 10.73
C THR A 527 -13.74 9.31 11.58
N GLN A 528 -13.60 9.63 12.87
CA GLN A 528 -14.75 9.83 13.76
C GLN A 528 -15.62 11.01 13.31
N PHE A 529 -15.01 12.12 12.88
CA PHE A 529 -15.75 13.26 12.34
C PHE A 529 -16.57 12.88 11.10
N ALA A 530 -16.01 12.08 10.19
CA ALA A 530 -16.71 11.59 9.01
C ALA A 530 -17.89 10.67 9.36
N VAL A 531 -17.70 9.77 10.33
CA VAL A 531 -18.76 8.89 10.88
C VAL A 531 -19.90 9.71 11.50
N ASP A 532 -19.59 10.69 12.34
CA ASP A 532 -20.57 11.57 12.96
C ASP A 532 -21.35 12.39 11.92
N THR A 533 -20.65 12.87 10.89
CA THR A 533 -21.24 13.60 9.77
C THR A 533 -22.24 12.74 9.02
N ALA A 534 -21.88 11.50 8.69
CA ALA A 534 -22.81 10.55 8.06
C ALA A 534 -24.05 10.33 8.94
N ASN A 535 -23.88 10.15 10.25
CA ASN A 535 -25.00 9.97 11.19
C ASN A 535 -25.94 11.19 11.25
N ARG A 536 -25.39 12.41 11.29
CA ARG A 536 -26.19 13.66 11.28
C ARG A 536 -26.94 13.82 9.96
N PHE A 537 -26.27 13.60 8.84
CA PHE A 537 -26.89 13.66 7.51
C PHE A 537 -28.03 12.64 7.37
N ASN A 538 -27.85 11.43 7.89
CA ASN A 538 -28.89 10.42 7.90
C ASN A 538 -30.17 10.89 8.61
N ALA A 539 -30.03 11.64 9.72
CA ALA A 539 -31.18 12.23 10.39
C ALA A 539 -31.91 13.27 9.51
N LEU A 540 -31.17 14.08 8.75
CA LEU A 540 -31.74 15.06 7.81
C LEU A 540 -32.46 14.38 6.64
N VAL A 541 -31.88 13.34 6.06
CA VAL A 541 -32.52 12.52 5.01
C VAL A 541 -33.84 11.94 5.51
N CYS A 542 -33.85 11.41 6.74
CA CYS A 542 -35.04 10.84 7.36
C CYS A 542 -36.12 11.87 7.74
N ALA A 543 -35.73 13.13 7.93
CA ALA A 543 -36.67 14.23 8.11
C ALA A 543 -37.31 14.65 6.77
N ALA A 544 -36.53 14.67 5.68
CA ALA A 544 -37.00 15.04 4.35
C ALA A 544 -37.91 13.96 3.70
N ARG A 545 -37.73 12.69 4.09
CA ARG A 545 -38.57 11.57 3.63
C ARG A 545 -38.64 10.49 4.71
N PRO A 546 -39.81 9.90 4.99
CA PRO A 546 -39.92 8.87 6.03
C PRO A 546 -38.93 7.72 5.79
N CYS A 547 -37.92 7.63 6.65
CA CYS A 547 -37.10 6.42 6.81
C CYS A 547 -37.94 5.39 7.56
N ALA A 548 -38.95 4.83 6.91
CA ALA A 548 -39.70 3.72 7.48
C ALA A 548 -38.79 2.49 7.50
N ASN A 549 -38.07 2.29 8.61
CA ASN A 549 -37.43 1.02 8.93
C ASN A 549 -38.50 0.01 9.37
N THR A 550 -39.44 -0.35 8.49
CA THR A 550 -40.25 -1.54 8.77
C THR A 550 -39.63 -2.72 8.06
N LEU A 551 -39.23 -3.69 8.89
CA LEU A 551 -38.89 -5.06 8.52
C LEU A 551 -39.83 -5.61 7.44
N ASP A 552 -41.13 -5.32 7.56
CA ASP A 552 -42.17 -5.73 6.62
C ASP A 552 -42.04 -5.11 5.23
N ALA A 553 -41.58 -3.85 5.11
CA ALA A 553 -41.38 -3.18 3.82
C ALA A 553 -40.13 -3.71 3.10
N ALA A 554 -39.07 -4.02 3.84
CA ALA A 554 -37.86 -4.64 3.29
C ALA A 554 -38.15 -6.08 2.80
N LEU A 555 -38.87 -6.87 3.59
CA LEU A 555 -39.26 -8.24 3.25
C LEU A 555 -40.27 -8.32 2.10
N ALA A 556 -41.22 -7.40 2.03
CA ALA A 556 -42.18 -7.33 0.91
C ALA A 556 -41.48 -7.00 -0.41
N ASN A 557 -40.49 -6.10 -0.42
CA ASN A 557 -39.70 -5.76 -1.61
C ASN A 557 -38.83 -6.93 -2.10
N ILE A 558 -38.26 -7.70 -1.17
CA ILE A 558 -37.47 -8.90 -1.47
C ILE A 558 -38.35 -10.00 -2.07
N ARG A 559 -39.55 -10.22 -1.50
CA ARG A 559 -40.50 -11.24 -1.97
C ARG A 559 -41.19 -10.86 -3.29
N ALA A 560 -41.28 -9.56 -3.61
CA ALA A 560 -41.98 -9.06 -4.80
C ALA A 560 -41.13 -8.97 -6.07
N LYS A 561 -39.79 -9.15 -5.99
CA LYS A 561 -38.91 -9.10 -7.17
C LYS A 561 -38.46 -10.50 -7.56
N PRO A 562 -38.59 -10.93 -8.84
CA PRO A 562 -37.98 -12.18 -9.28
C PRO A 562 -36.46 -12.11 -9.09
N PRO A 563 -35.77 -13.26 -8.91
CA PRO A 563 -34.36 -13.31 -8.55
C PRO A 563 -33.48 -12.76 -9.68
N GLN A 564 -33.31 -11.44 -9.73
CA GLN A 564 -32.25 -10.79 -10.50
C GLN A 564 -30.98 -10.79 -9.65
N LEU A 565 -30.48 -12.00 -9.36
CA LEU A 565 -29.30 -12.27 -8.53
C LEU A 565 -27.98 -11.79 -9.16
N LYS A 566 -28.03 -11.15 -10.34
CA LYS A 566 -26.84 -10.77 -11.12
C LYS A 566 -26.45 -9.29 -11.01
N THR A 567 -27.11 -8.51 -10.17
CA THR A 567 -26.87 -7.05 -10.10
C THR A 567 -26.23 -6.65 -8.79
N LEU A 568 -25.31 -5.68 -8.85
CA LEU A 568 -24.76 -5.00 -7.67
C LEU A 568 -25.88 -4.43 -6.77
N ALA A 569 -26.97 -3.98 -7.38
CA ALA A 569 -28.17 -3.53 -6.66
C ALA A 569 -28.80 -4.63 -5.78
N ALA A 570 -28.73 -5.91 -6.17
CA ALA A 570 -29.21 -7.02 -5.35
C ALA A 570 -28.34 -7.21 -4.10
N VAL A 571 -27.01 -7.17 -4.24
CA VAL A 571 -26.06 -7.27 -3.11
C VAL A 571 -26.32 -6.15 -2.10
N ILE A 572 -26.49 -4.92 -2.58
CA ILE A 572 -26.75 -3.74 -1.73
C ILE A 572 -28.06 -3.89 -0.95
N ASN A 573 -29.13 -4.35 -1.62
CA ASN A 573 -30.43 -4.52 -0.98
C ASN A 573 -30.40 -5.60 0.12
N PHE A 574 -29.74 -6.72 -0.15
CA PHE A 574 -29.63 -7.82 0.79
C PHE A 574 -28.70 -7.53 1.97
N ASP A 575 -27.59 -6.83 1.72
CA ASP A 575 -26.67 -6.41 2.78
C ASP A 575 -27.35 -5.48 3.78
N GLY A 576 -28.05 -4.47 3.28
CA GLY A 576 -28.76 -3.55 4.15
C GLY A 576 -29.86 -4.24 4.97
N ALA A 577 -30.58 -5.22 4.39
CA ALA A 577 -31.57 -5.99 5.13
C ALA A 577 -30.92 -6.84 6.23
N ALA A 578 -29.85 -7.57 5.92
CA ALA A 578 -29.14 -8.43 6.87
C ALA A 578 -28.60 -7.63 8.07
N ARG A 579 -28.10 -6.40 7.86
CA ARG A 579 -27.58 -5.54 8.94
C ARG A 579 -28.64 -5.10 9.95
N THR A 580 -29.92 -5.09 9.56
CA THR A 580 -31.03 -4.69 10.43
C THR A 580 -31.66 -5.87 11.18
N LEU A 581 -31.24 -7.10 10.87
CA LEU A 581 -31.85 -8.33 11.36
C LEU A 581 -30.94 -8.98 12.41
N ASP A 582 -31.53 -9.41 13.51
CA ASP A 582 -30.82 -10.21 14.51
C ASP A 582 -30.46 -11.59 13.93
N LYS A 583 -29.28 -12.13 14.29
CA LYS A 583 -28.79 -13.43 13.78
C LYS A 583 -29.67 -14.62 14.18
N THR A 584 -30.57 -14.45 15.15
CA THR A 584 -31.58 -15.45 15.54
C THR A 584 -32.87 -15.36 14.72
N ASN A 585 -33.00 -14.38 13.82
CA ASN A 585 -34.15 -14.22 12.94
C ASN A 585 -33.95 -15.02 11.63
N PRO A 586 -34.89 -15.90 11.23
CA PRO A 586 -34.83 -16.61 9.95
C PRO A 586 -34.67 -15.69 8.72
N ASP A 587 -35.20 -14.47 8.78
CA ASP A 587 -35.06 -13.50 7.69
C ASP A 587 -33.61 -12.98 7.56
N PHE A 588 -32.80 -13.01 8.62
CA PHE A 588 -31.36 -12.72 8.55
C PHE A 588 -30.68 -13.76 7.66
N VAL A 589 -30.97 -15.04 7.86
CA VAL A 589 -30.43 -16.16 7.07
C VAL A 589 -30.78 -15.96 5.60
N PHE A 590 -32.03 -15.58 5.32
CA PHE A 590 -32.47 -15.31 3.96
C PHE A 590 -31.71 -14.13 3.34
N ALA A 591 -31.72 -12.95 3.98
CA ALA A 591 -31.07 -11.75 3.45
C ALA A 591 -29.56 -11.96 3.25
N GLN A 592 -28.86 -12.44 4.29
CA GLN A 592 -27.42 -12.66 4.25
C GLN A 592 -27.02 -13.78 3.28
N GLY A 593 -27.85 -14.82 3.16
CA GLY A 593 -27.67 -15.90 2.19
C GLY A 593 -27.82 -15.41 0.75
N GLN A 594 -28.86 -14.62 0.45
CA GLN A 594 -29.08 -14.06 -0.88
C GLN A 594 -28.01 -13.03 -1.27
N LYS A 595 -27.48 -12.25 -0.30
CA LYS A 595 -26.29 -11.41 -0.51
C LYS A 595 -25.12 -12.26 -1.01
N GLY A 596 -24.85 -13.37 -0.31
CA GLY A 596 -23.79 -14.31 -0.66
C GLY A 596 -23.94 -14.92 -2.06
N ILE A 597 -25.17 -15.33 -2.43
CA ILE A 597 -25.47 -15.84 -3.78
C ILE A 597 -25.25 -14.75 -4.84
N ALA A 598 -25.70 -13.52 -4.59
CA ALA A 598 -25.54 -12.43 -5.55
C ALA A 598 -24.07 -11.97 -5.73
N LEU A 599 -23.24 -12.11 -4.70
CA LEU A 599 -21.78 -11.91 -4.77
C LEU A 599 -21.12 -13.02 -5.60
N ALA A 600 -21.56 -14.27 -5.43
CA ALA A 600 -21.07 -15.40 -6.21
C ALA A 600 -21.40 -15.24 -7.71
N GLU A 601 -22.60 -14.78 -8.06
CA GLU A 601 -22.96 -14.48 -9.46
C GLU A 601 -22.10 -13.36 -10.08
N GLN A 602 -21.60 -12.43 -9.26
CA GLN A 602 -20.67 -11.38 -9.68
C GLN A 602 -19.21 -11.84 -9.69
N LYS A 603 -18.93 -13.11 -9.35
CA LYS A 603 -17.60 -13.68 -9.20
C LYS A 603 -16.75 -13.03 -8.10
N ASP A 604 -17.39 -12.34 -7.15
CA ASP A 604 -16.74 -11.90 -5.91
C ASP A 604 -16.77 -13.06 -4.90
N TRP A 605 -15.93 -14.05 -5.17
CA TRP A 605 -15.98 -15.36 -4.54
C TRP A 605 -15.65 -15.33 -3.05
N LEU A 606 -14.69 -14.50 -2.63
CA LEU A 606 -14.29 -14.43 -1.22
C LEU A 606 -15.34 -13.73 -0.36
N SER A 607 -15.88 -12.60 -0.84
CA SER A 607 -16.98 -11.91 -0.16
C SER A 607 -18.24 -12.77 -0.12
N ALA A 608 -18.51 -13.53 -1.18
CA ALA A 608 -19.60 -14.51 -1.22
C ALA A 608 -19.42 -15.56 -0.12
N ALA A 609 -18.24 -16.19 -0.02
CA ALA A 609 -17.97 -17.23 0.97
C ALA A 609 -18.16 -16.74 2.42
N ASN A 610 -17.67 -15.53 2.73
CA ASN A 610 -17.82 -14.93 4.06
C ASN A 610 -19.28 -14.59 4.37
N SER A 611 -20.02 -14.07 3.39
CA SER A 611 -21.45 -13.77 3.55
C SER A 611 -22.26 -15.04 3.82
N LEU A 612 -22.00 -16.10 3.04
CA LEU A 612 -22.69 -17.38 3.14
C LEU A 612 -22.40 -18.07 4.47
N GLU A 613 -21.18 -17.96 4.99
CA GLU A 613 -20.85 -18.54 6.30
C GLU A 613 -21.71 -17.96 7.42
N LEU A 614 -21.82 -16.64 7.47
CA LEU A 614 -22.65 -15.97 8.49
C LEU A 614 -24.11 -16.40 8.42
N ALA A 615 -24.64 -16.64 7.21
CA ALA A 615 -26.00 -17.12 7.01
C ALA A 615 -26.17 -18.59 7.45
N ILE A 616 -25.20 -19.46 7.13
CA ILE A 616 -25.22 -20.89 7.50
C ILE A 616 -25.13 -21.06 9.01
N ASP A 617 -24.23 -20.34 9.68
CA ASP A 617 -24.09 -20.37 11.14
C ASP A 617 -25.36 -19.91 11.85
N ALA A 618 -25.95 -18.81 11.39
CA ALA A 618 -27.24 -18.32 11.89
C ALA A 618 -28.35 -19.36 11.68
N SER A 619 -28.39 -19.99 10.50
CA SER A 619 -29.35 -21.03 10.19
C SER A 619 -29.24 -22.21 11.15
N HIS A 620 -28.04 -22.76 11.36
CA HIS A 620 -27.83 -23.87 12.30
C HIS A 620 -28.23 -23.52 13.72
N SER A 621 -27.89 -22.31 14.19
CA SER A 621 -28.30 -21.79 15.51
C SER A 621 -29.82 -21.74 15.65
N ILE A 622 -30.55 -21.27 14.63
CA ILE A 622 -32.01 -21.19 14.63
C ILE A 622 -32.65 -22.58 14.58
N GLN A 623 -32.15 -23.45 13.71
CA GLN A 623 -32.65 -24.83 13.58
C GLN A 623 -32.48 -25.65 14.86
N ALA A 624 -31.40 -25.42 15.61
CA ALA A 624 -31.17 -26.04 16.90
C ALA A 624 -32.15 -25.56 17.99
N LYS A 625 -32.62 -24.31 17.89
CA LYS A 625 -33.49 -23.67 18.90
C LYS A 625 -34.98 -23.72 18.55
N SER A 626 -35.34 -23.90 17.29
CA SER A 626 -36.73 -23.87 16.80
C SER A 626 -37.03 -25.07 15.89
N PRO A 627 -37.68 -26.12 16.42
CA PRO A 627 -38.12 -27.27 15.64
C PRO A 627 -39.08 -26.93 14.49
N VAL A 628 -39.81 -25.81 14.59
CA VAL A 628 -40.78 -25.34 13.59
C VAL A 628 -40.10 -24.73 12.36
N GLU A 629 -38.97 -24.04 12.56
CA GLU A 629 -38.21 -23.42 11.47
C GLU A 629 -37.22 -24.39 10.81
N ARG A 630 -36.92 -25.51 11.48
CA ARG A 630 -36.00 -26.55 11.00
C ARG A 630 -36.27 -27.06 9.57
N PRO A 631 -37.48 -27.52 9.21
CA PRO A 631 -37.73 -28.01 7.84
C PRO A 631 -37.71 -26.89 6.79
N LYS A 632 -38.00 -25.63 7.17
CA LYS A 632 -38.02 -24.49 6.25
C LYS A 632 -36.60 -24.02 5.90
N LEU A 633 -35.71 -24.01 6.90
CA LEU A 633 -34.34 -23.55 6.74
C LEU A 633 -33.40 -24.63 6.20
N ALA A 634 -33.71 -25.93 6.37
CA ALA A 634 -32.86 -27.02 5.89
C ALA A 634 -32.55 -26.91 4.38
N ALA A 635 -33.59 -26.79 3.54
CA ALA A 635 -33.42 -26.69 2.09
C ALA A 635 -32.64 -25.44 1.64
N LEU A 636 -32.87 -24.30 2.32
CA LEU A 636 -32.10 -23.08 2.08
C LEU A 636 -30.63 -23.28 2.50
N THR A 637 -30.39 -23.90 3.64
CA THR A 637 -29.04 -24.15 4.17
C THR A 637 -28.23 -25.03 3.24
N ASP A 638 -28.86 -26.05 2.65
CA ASP A 638 -28.22 -26.91 1.64
C ASP A 638 -27.80 -26.09 0.41
N GLN A 639 -28.68 -25.21 -0.08
CA GLN A 639 -28.35 -24.31 -1.20
C GLN A 639 -27.20 -23.34 -0.86
N LEU A 640 -27.22 -22.73 0.34
CA LEU A 640 -26.17 -21.82 0.78
C LEU A 640 -24.83 -22.56 0.94
N THR A 641 -24.87 -23.79 1.46
CA THR A 641 -23.69 -24.66 1.63
C THR A 641 -23.05 -25.00 0.30
N ALA A 642 -23.84 -25.41 -0.70
CA ALA A 642 -23.34 -25.68 -2.05
C ALA A 642 -22.73 -24.41 -2.69
N THR A 643 -23.39 -23.26 -2.52
CA THR A 643 -22.89 -21.98 -3.07
C THR A 643 -21.58 -21.57 -2.39
N LYS A 644 -21.45 -21.75 -1.06
CA LYS A 644 -20.22 -21.46 -0.31
C LYS A 644 -19.10 -22.38 -0.75
N ALA A 645 -19.38 -23.67 -0.93
CA ALA A 645 -18.43 -24.66 -1.41
C ALA A 645 -17.86 -24.25 -2.77
N ARG A 646 -18.74 -23.83 -3.69
CA ARG A 646 -18.34 -23.28 -4.98
C ARG A 646 -17.53 -22.00 -4.86
N ALA A 647 -17.97 -21.04 -4.04
CA ALA A 647 -17.26 -19.78 -3.86
C ALA A 647 -15.83 -19.99 -3.32
N LEU A 648 -15.64 -20.88 -2.34
CA LEU A 648 -14.32 -21.24 -1.84
C LEU A 648 -13.47 -21.95 -2.90
N TYR A 649 -14.07 -22.85 -3.67
CA TYR A 649 -13.39 -23.54 -4.77
C TYR A 649 -12.88 -22.54 -5.83
N GLU A 650 -13.76 -21.65 -6.30
CA GLU A 650 -13.43 -20.66 -7.34
C GLU A 650 -12.48 -19.57 -6.84
N ALA A 651 -12.44 -19.32 -5.53
CA ALA A 651 -11.48 -18.44 -4.86
C ALA A 651 -10.11 -19.10 -4.59
N GLY A 652 -9.93 -20.38 -4.91
CA GLY A 652 -8.70 -21.13 -4.67
C GLY A 652 -8.51 -21.62 -3.23
N TYR A 653 -9.54 -21.59 -2.38
CA TYR A 653 -9.48 -22.14 -1.02
C TYR A 653 -9.88 -23.62 -0.99
N CYS A 654 -9.17 -24.45 -1.78
CA CYS A 654 -9.53 -25.83 -2.06
C CYS A 654 -9.65 -26.71 -0.79
N GLN A 655 -8.73 -26.56 0.15
CA GLN A 655 -8.77 -27.28 1.43
C GLN A 655 -10.03 -26.95 2.24
N SER A 656 -10.42 -25.66 2.27
CA SER A 656 -11.62 -25.21 2.98
C SER A 656 -12.92 -25.58 2.23
N ALA A 657 -12.85 -25.70 0.91
CA ALA A 657 -13.96 -26.15 0.07
C ALA A 657 -14.24 -27.65 0.20
N SER A 658 -13.21 -28.49 0.40
CA SER A 658 -13.32 -29.97 0.41
C SER A 658 -14.47 -30.52 1.26
N PRO A 659 -14.58 -30.21 2.58
CA PRO A 659 -15.65 -30.77 3.41
C PRO A 659 -17.04 -30.34 2.92
N LEU A 660 -17.19 -29.09 2.47
CA LEU A 660 -18.46 -28.55 1.99
C LEU A 660 -18.86 -29.15 0.64
N LEU A 661 -17.89 -29.36 -0.27
CA LEU A 661 -18.11 -30.04 -1.54
C LEU A 661 -18.54 -31.49 -1.32
N LYS A 662 -17.92 -32.21 -0.37
CA LYS A 662 -18.30 -33.59 -0.01
C LYS A 662 -19.72 -33.65 0.54
N THR A 663 -20.10 -32.71 1.40
CA THR A 663 -21.48 -32.60 1.90
C THR A 663 -22.47 -32.26 0.77
N ALA A 664 -22.13 -31.31 -0.10
CA ALA A 664 -23.00 -30.85 -1.18
C ALA A 664 -23.12 -31.83 -2.35
N ALA A 665 -22.16 -32.74 -2.54
CA ALA A 665 -22.14 -33.69 -3.67
C ALA A 665 -23.37 -34.62 -3.73
N ALA A 666 -24.09 -34.80 -2.62
CA ALA A 666 -25.32 -35.57 -2.58
C ALA A 666 -26.50 -34.90 -3.31
N TYR A 667 -26.46 -33.57 -3.48
CA TYR A 667 -27.57 -32.77 -4.02
C TYR A 667 -27.17 -31.67 -5.01
N ASP A 668 -25.87 -31.41 -5.21
CA ASP A 668 -25.35 -30.40 -6.12
C ASP A 668 -24.41 -30.97 -7.19
N THR A 669 -24.70 -30.66 -8.46
CA THR A 669 -23.97 -31.20 -9.62
C THR A 669 -22.61 -30.54 -9.82
N PHE A 670 -22.43 -29.29 -9.41
CA PHE A 670 -21.11 -28.65 -9.44
C PHE A 670 -20.20 -29.32 -8.42
N ALA A 671 -20.66 -29.49 -7.18
CA ALA A 671 -19.88 -30.10 -6.11
C ALA A 671 -19.42 -31.53 -6.46
N SER A 672 -20.33 -32.36 -6.98
CA SER A 672 -19.99 -33.73 -7.39
C SER A 672 -19.02 -33.79 -8.59
N ASN A 673 -18.98 -32.77 -9.44
CA ASN A 673 -18.02 -32.69 -10.53
C ASN A 673 -16.68 -32.10 -10.08
N ALA A 674 -16.69 -31.09 -9.21
CA ALA A 674 -15.48 -30.47 -8.66
C ALA A 674 -14.61 -31.48 -7.91
N LEU A 675 -15.22 -32.40 -7.16
CA LEU A 675 -14.50 -33.46 -6.44
C LEU A 675 -13.75 -34.46 -7.33
N LYS A 676 -14.06 -34.51 -8.64
CA LYS A 676 -13.41 -35.44 -9.59
C LYS A 676 -12.11 -34.86 -10.17
N GLN A 677 -11.81 -33.59 -9.93
CA GLN A 677 -10.68 -32.89 -10.51
C GLN A 677 -9.82 -32.25 -9.41
N PRO A 678 -8.50 -32.20 -9.58
CA PRO A 678 -7.65 -31.41 -8.70
C PRO A 678 -8.06 -29.93 -8.73
N CYS A 679 -8.06 -29.28 -7.57
CA CYS A 679 -8.35 -27.84 -7.43
C CYS A 679 -7.04 -27.07 -7.31
N ASN A 680 -6.93 -25.92 -7.99
CA ASN A 680 -5.75 -25.07 -7.90
C ASN A 680 -5.83 -24.22 -6.63
N ASP A 681 -5.10 -24.61 -5.58
CA ASP A 681 -5.09 -23.88 -4.32
C ASP A 681 -4.39 -22.53 -4.49
N ARG A 682 -4.78 -21.53 -3.70
CA ARG A 682 -4.17 -20.18 -3.71
C ARG A 682 -2.66 -20.22 -3.44
N ALA A 683 -2.17 -21.28 -2.79
CA ALA A 683 -0.75 -21.56 -2.64
C ALA A 683 -0.04 -22.00 -3.95
N GLY A 684 -0.74 -22.07 -5.08
CA GLY A 684 -0.18 -22.46 -6.39
C GLY A 684 0.00 -23.98 -6.57
N VAL A 685 -0.47 -24.77 -5.62
CA VAL A 685 -0.36 -26.23 -5.60
C VAL A 685 -1.72 -26.88 -5.87
N LEU A 686 -1.71 -28.01 -6.60
CA LEU A 686 -2.92 -28.77 -6.85
C LEU A 686 -3.36 -29.51 -5.60
N PHE A 687 -4.59 -29.30 -5.16
CA PHE A 687 -5.24 -30.03 -4.07
C PHE A 687 -6.07 -31.19 -4.63
N CYS A 688 -5.83 -32.40 -4.13
CA CYS A 688 -6.49 -33.64 -4.56
C CYS A 688 -7.56 -34.04 -3.52
N PHE A 689 -8.85 -33.93 -3.90
CA PHE A 689 -9.97 -34.17 -2.98
C PHE A 689 -10.14 -35.63 -2.55
N ASP A 690 -9.58 -36.57 -3.30
CA ASP A 690 -9.56 -38.01 -3.00
C ASP A 690 -8.61 -38.34 -1.85
N SER A 691 -7.48 -37.64 -1.75
CA SER A 691 -6.51 -37.78 -0.65
C SER A 691 -6.70 -36.78 0.49
N ASP A 692 -7.52 -35.74 0.30
CA ASP A 692 -7.57 -34.55 1.19
C ASP A 692 -6.17 -33.96 1.48
N ASP A 693 -5.31 -34.01 0.46
CA ASP A 693 -3.90 -33.60 0.54
C ASP A 693 -3.49 -32.98 -0.80
N TYR A 694 -2.36 -32.29 -0.83
CA TYR A 694 -1.80 -31.78 -2.07
C TYR A 694 -1.37 -32.93 -2.99
N CYS A 695 -1.71 -32.81 -4.27
CA CYS A 695 -1.40 -33.81 -5.27
C CYS A 695 0.11 -34.02 -5.33
N ARG A 696 0.58 -35.23 -5.01
CA ARG A 696 1.99 -35.58 -5.15
C ARG A 696 2.33 -35.71 -6.62
N ARG A 697 3.33 -34.96 -7.11
CA ARG A 697 3.95 -35.22 -8.43
C ARG A 697 4.39 -36.69 -8.47
N LYS A 698 3.85 -37.48 -9.40
CA LYS A 698 4.45 -38.76 -9.79
C LYS A 698 5.55 -38.52 -10.80
#